data_AF-A0A933EBG3-F1
#
_entry.id   AF-A0A933EBG3-F1
#
_cell.length_a   1.000
_cell.length_b   1.000
_cell.length_c   1.000
_cell.angle_alpha   90.00
_cell.angle_beta   90.00
_cell.angle_gamma   90.00
#
_symmetry.space_group_name_H-M   'P 1'
#
loop_
_entity.id
_entity.type
_entity.pdbx_description
1 polymer ?
#
loop_
_entity_poly.entity_id
_entity_poly.type
_entity_poly.pdbx_seq_one_letter_code
_entity_poly.pdbx_strand_id
1 'polypeptide(L)'
;MVRGLAHLALILTLLTSSVPLLVQAQTSNEYVRTASIYLEGGPVLDAHTQELSKFDLVVVPVEVQVWNKSFFKTIRALNPDIIILPYVATVSWNDAYWVDELHEAMYDDIQSSWWLKDGDGEQVSVWTNTRALNLNTDWVPYLTSHVKNVVLASGYWDGVYFDEVQDSISWVGSVDVDRDGDEDTTSQADTLWAENYEELFRTTRELIGEDYIIMTNGSSNPDFFPYVNGRMFETFPSSHNTLTEWENMVGEYQDVESGVAYTPVNMINVNTDNTGGEGSQTDYQAVRFGLTTTLMSGGYFSYDESTYNHASLWFYDEFDAYLGAAKSSLQNVFNPQQTAIDQGVWLREFEEGQVIVNATSSTQTIRLDGEFEKLHGTQDSSVNNGRIVSEVTIAPQDGLILLRPVEEILNATYINGSFARVYDLNGSTKRTGFFAYDSAIRGGLQVIRFDTDYDGELETVAANDTYVYIYDDDGTLHAQFAPYTESYDRGINISVGDIESDGTVEIVTGTENGGGPHVRVFNGDGVLINPGFFAYADLFRGGVNVAIGDLNGDGVKEIITGAGYNGGPHVRVFKKDGTLINPGFFAYDEDFRGGVHVAVGDVDGDGIDDIVTGPGLGGSPLARVYDRDGNLKGEFSVFDSTSRDGLEVVVSDIDGDGLSEIIGLSADVFTLSIY
;
A
#
# COMPACT_ATOMS: atom_id res chain seq x y z
N MET A 1 54.03 47.44 -18.69
CA MET A 1 55.30 46.69 -18.56
C MET A 1 55.25 45.90 -17.26
N VAL A 2 54.80 44.65 -17.30
CA VAL A 2 54.86 43.77 -16.14
C VAL A 2 55.29 42.38 -16.62
N ARG A 3 56.23 41.84 -15.84
CA ARG A 3 56.92 40.55 -15.93
C ARG A 3 55.97 39.38 -15.65
N GLY A 4 56.39 38.17 -16.01
CA GLY A 4 56.03 36.98 -15.24
C GLY A 4 56.02 35.68 -16.04
N LEU A 5 57.10 34.92 -15.94
CA LEU A 5 57.21 33.52 -16.34
C LEU A 5 57.77 32.77 -15.12
N ALA A 6 57.03 31.80 -14.58
CA ALA A 6 57.53 30.59 -13.92
C ALA A 6 56.37 29.75 -13.37
N HIS A 7 56.50 28.44 -13.53
CA HIS A 7 55.56 27.37 -13.21
C HIS A 7 55.16 27.27 -11.72
N LEU A 8 53.91 26.84 -11.48
CA LEU A 8 53.50 26.10 -10.30
C LEU A 8 52.67 24.90 -10.75
N ALA A 9 53.11 23.69 -10.42
CA ALA A 9 52.35 22.46 -10.59
C ALA A 9 51.27 22.41 -9.49
N LEU A 10 50.01 22.25 -9.89
CA LEU A 10 48.92 21.95 -8.96
C LEU A 10 48.65 20.45 -9.03
N ILE A 11 49.04 19.73 -7.99
CA ILE A 11 48.61 18.36 -7.72
C ILE A 11 47.16 18.49 -7.24
N LEU A 12 46.21 18.07 -8.06
CA LEU A 12 44.81 17.93 -7.66
C LEU A 12 44.66 16.54 -7.01
N THR A 13 44.75 16.49 -5.69
CA THR A 13 44.28 15.34 -4.91
C THR A 13 42.77 15.23 -5.08
N LEU A 14 42.33 14.24 -5.86
CA LEU A 14 40.95 13.73 -5.85
C LEU A 14 40.70 13.10 -4.47
N LEU A 15 40.13 13.89 -3.55
CA LEU A 15 39.41 13.37 -2.40
C LEU A 15 38.10 12.80 -2.93
N THR A 16 38.05 11.48 -3.09
CA THR A 16 36.78 10.76 -3.27
C THR A 16 36.06 10.79 -1.91
N SER A 17 35.33 11.86 -1.64
CA SER A 17 34.25 11.81 -0.66
C SER A 17 33.13 11.00 -1.30
N SER A 18 33.12 9.70 -1.04
CA SER A 18 31.92 8.87 -1.17
C SER A 18 30.92 9.40 -0.14
N VAL A 19 30.16 10.41 -0.55
CA VAL A 19 28.89 10.74 0.09
C VAL A 19 28.03 9.50 -0.15
N PRO A 20 27.53 8.82 0.90
CA PRO A 20 26.51 7.80 0.68
C PRO A 20 25.37 8.51 -0.05
N LEU A 21 24.93 7.97 -1.19
CA LEU A 21 23.59 8.28 -1.63
C LEU A 21 22.70 7.92 -0.46
N LEU A 22 22.17 8.92 0.25
CA LEU A 22 20.88 8.78 0.88
C LEU A 22 19.95 8.49 -0.30
N VAL A 23 19.71 7.21 -0.54
CA VAL A 23 18.41 6.79 -1.00
C VAL A 23 17.51 7.29 0.12
N GLN A 24 16.92 8.46 -0.10
CA GLN A 24 15.69 8.82 0.58
C GLN A 24 14.76 7.71 0.12
N ALA A 25 14.63 6.65 0.94
CA ALA A 25 13.49 5.77 0.80
C ALA A 25 12.31 6.72 0.86
N GLN A 26 11.66 6.88 -0.28
CA GLN A 26 10.34 7.45 -0.34
C GLN A 26 9.51 6.44 0.45
N THR A 27 9.44 6.63 1.77
CA THR A 27 8.56 5.87 2.63
C THR A 27 7.18 6.12 2.04
N SER A 28 6.60 5.11 1.39
CA SER A 28 5.29 5.12 0.76
C SER A 28 4.26 5.55 1.81
N ASN A 29 4.00 6.85 1.87
CA ASN A 29 3.20 7.49 2.90
C ASN A 29 1.76 7.61 2.41
N GLU A 30 1.26 6.57 1.73
CA GLU A 30 0.26 6.75 0.68
C GLU A 30 -0.96 5.80 0.79
N TYR A 31 -1.01 4.92 1.80
CA TYR A 31 -2.14 4.01 2.02
C TYR A 31 -2.46 3.80 3.51
N VAL A 32 -3.59 3.13 3.78
CA VAL A 32 -4.01 2.69 5.11
C VAL A 32 -2.95 1.76 5.70
N ARG A 33 -2.21 2.23 6.71
CA ARG A 33 -1.18 1.42 7.38
C ARG A 33 -1.81 0.43 8.34
N THR A 34 -1.50 -0.84 8.14
CA THR A 34 -2.08 -1.96 8.86
C THR A 34 -1.05 -2.65 9.75
N ALA A 35 -1.52 -3.18 10.88
CA ALA A 35 -0.70 -3.95 11.78
C ALA A 35 -1.40 -5.24 12.21
N SER A 36 -0.59 -6.22 12.59
CA SER A 36 -1.06 -7.44 13.26
C SER A 36 -0.15 -7.77 14.43
N ILE A 37 -0.75 -8.01 15.58
CA ILE A 37 -0.08 -8.64 16.72
C ILE A 37 -0.39 -10.13 16.59
N TYR A 38 0.61 -10.91 16.25
CA TYR A 38 0.48 -12.33 15.94
C TYR A 38 1.40 -13.15 16.83
N LEU A 39 0.94 -13.48 18.04
CA LEU A 39 1.72 -14.14 19.09
C LEU A 39 1.73 -15.67 18.99
N GLU A 40 1.73 -16.23 17.78
CA GLU A 40 1.92 -17.66 17.53
C GLU A 40 3.20 -17.93 16.71
N GLY A 41 3.93 -18.97 17.09
CA GLY A 41 5.16 -19.42 16.43
C GLY A 41 5.06 -20.83 15.83
N GLY A 42 6.18 -21.36 15.34
CA GLY A 42 6.28 -22.73 14.85
C GLY A 42 5.51 -22.98 13.54
N PRO A 43 5.03 -24.20 13.29
CA PRO A 43 4.37 -24.55 12.02
C PRO A 43 3.12 -23.73 11.68
N VAL A 44 2.48 -23.11 12.69
CA VAL A 44 1.29 -22.29 12.48
C VAL A 44 1.68 -20.96 11.83
N LEU A 45 2.72 -20.29 12.34
CA LEU A 45 3.27 -19.09 11.71
C LEU A 45 3.74 -19.32 10.27
N ASP A 46 4.44 -20.44 10.02
CA ASP A 46 4.90 -20.78 8.67
C ASP A 46 3.72 -20.94 7.68
N ALA A 47 2.58 -21.46 8.15
CA ALA A 47 1.39 -21.62 7.33
C ALA A 47 0.68 -20.30 7.02
N HIS A 48 0.90 -19.26 7.84
CA HIS A 48 0.25 -17.96 7.74
C HIS A 48 1.16 -16.83 7.23
N THR A 49 2.35 -17.16 6.75
CA THR A 49 3.33 -16.16 6.31
C THR A 49 2.82 -15.32 5.14
N GLN A 50 1.99 -15.89 4.26
CA GLN A 50 1.42 -15.17 3.11
C GLN A 50 0.29 -14.24 3.53
N GLU A 51 -0.52 -14.62 4.51
CA GLU A 51 -1.55 -13.74 5.07
C GLU A 51 -0.91 -12.60 5.87
N LEU A 52 0.13 -12.89 6.65
CA LEU A 52 0.86 -11.89 7.43
C LEU A 52 1.61 -10.87 6.55
N SER A 53 2.04 -11.24 5.34
CA SER A 53 2.71 -10.31 4.45
C SER A 53 1.80 -9.18 3.95
N LYS A 54 0.48 -9.30 4.12
CA LYS A 54 -0.48 -8.23 3.78
C LYS A 54 -0.49 -7.07 4.79
N PHE A 55 0.14 -7.24 5.94
CA PHE A 55 0.27 -6.19 6.94
C PHE A 55 1.58 -5.43 6.78
N ASP A 56 1.59 -4.16 7.16
CA ASP A 56 2.80 -3.32 7.13
C ASP A 56 3.67 -3.49 8.36
N LEU A 57 3.06 -3.84 9.49
CA LEU A 57 3.75 -4.06 10.74
C LEU A 57 3.23 -5.33 11.41
N VAL A 58 4.15 -6.25 11.73
CA VAL A 58 3.83 -7.46 12.48
C VAL A 58 4.64 -7.54 13.78
N VAL A 59 3.95 -7.79 14.88
CA VAL A 59 4.56 -8.12 16.18
C VAL A 59 4.43 -9.62 16.39
N VAL A 60 5.55 -10.33 16.52
CA VAL A 60 5.57 -11.80 16.69
C VAL A 60 6.44 -12.20 17.88
N PRO A 61 6.29 -13.43 18.44
CA PRO A 61 7.09 -13.86 19.58
C PRO A 61 8.58 -13.87 19.27
N VAL A 62 9.42 -13.48 20.23
CA VAL A 62 10.87 -13.37 20.01
C VAL A 62 11.50 -14.71 19.62
N GLU A 63 10.95 -15.84 20.06
CA GLU A 63 11.40 -17.20 19.75
C GLU A 63 11.22 -17.63 18.29
N VAL A 64 10.46 -16.86 17.51
CA VAL A 64 10.37 -17.02 16.04
C VAL A 64 11.77 -16.99 15.38
N GLN A 65 12.71 -16.23 15.93
CA GLN A 65 14.11 -16.21 15.43
C GLN A 65 14.84 -17.56 15.57
N VAL A 66 14.34 -18.44 16.45
CA VAL A 66 14.89 -19.79 16.67
C VAL A 66 14.15 -20.80 15.80
N TRP A 67 12.82 -20.82 15.86
CA TRP A 67 11.99 -21.87 15.27
C TRP A 67 11.65 -21.66 13.80
N ASN A 68 11.53 -20.40 13.36
CA ASN A 68 10.95 -20.03 12.07
C ASN A 68 11.91 -19.19 11.22
N LYS A 69 13.19 -19.55 11.13
CA LYS A 69 14.19 -18.73 10.40
C LYS A 69 13.82 -18.43 8.93
N SER A 70 13.08 -19.32 8.28
CA SER A 70 12.60 -19.10 6.91
C SER A 70 11.53 -18.02 6.81
N PHE A 71 10.74 -17.79 7.87
CA PHE A 71 9.68 -16.78 7.92
C PHE A 71 10.18 -15.42 7.45
N PHE A 72 11.26 -14.90 8.05
CA PHE A 72 11.80 -13.57 7.74
C PHE A 72 12.20 -13.40 6.28
N LYS A 73 12.78 -14.44 5.66
CA LYS A 73 13.14 -14.38 4.25
C LYS A 73 11.89 -14.42 3.36
N THR A 74 10.93 -15.28 3.69
CA THR A 74 9.72 -15.47 2.89
C THR A 74 8.83 -14.23 2.98
N ILE A 75 8.57 -13.73 4.18
CA ILE A 75 7.69 -12.57 4.37
C ILE A 75 8.26 -11.32 3.71
N ARG A 76 9.57 -11.06 3.83
CA ARG A 76 10.23 -9.93 3.14
C ARG A 76 10.33 -10.08 1.63
N ALA A 77 10.21 -11.31 1.11
CA ALA A 77 10.11 -11.51 -0.34
C ALA A 77 8.70 -11.21 -0.86
N LEU A 78 7.68 -11.30 0.00
CA LEU A 78 6.29 -10.99 -0.32
C LEU A 78 5.94 -9.51 -0.05
N ASN A 79 6.50 -8.94 1.01
CA ASN A 79 6.39 -7.53 1.37
C ASN A 79 7.78 -7.02 1.82
N PRO A 80 8.55 -6.38 0.92
CA PRO A 80 9.89 -5.88 1.22
C PRO A 80 9.93 -4.79 2.30
N ASP A 81 8.85 -4.03 2.45
CA ASP A 81 8.76 -2.87 3.34
C ASP A 81 8.20 -3.21 4.73
N ILE A 82 7.83 -4.48 4.96
CA ILE A 82 7.25 -4.93 6.23
C ILE A 82 8.17 -4.65 7.43
N ILE A 83 7.59 -4.10 8.48
CA ILE A 83 8.20 -3.92 9.80
C ILE A 83 7.91 -5.16 10.65
N ILE A 84 8.96 -5.79 11.18
CA ILE A 84 8.86 -6.98 12.02
C ILE A 84 9.48 -6.68 13.38
N LEU A 85 8.65 -6.66 14.42
CA LEU A 85 9.08 -6.41 15.79
C LEU A 85 8.93 -7.67 16.67
N PRO A 86 9.91 -7.98 17.52
CA PRO A 86 9.81 -9.04 18.51
C PRO A 86 9.00 -8.54 19.71
N TYR A 87 8.05 -9.35 20.16
CA TYR A 87 7.40 -9.19 21.45
C TYR A 87 8.40 -9.45 22.58
N VAL A 88 8.62 -8.47 23.46
CA VAL A 88 9.47 -8.58 24.64
C VAL A 88 8.74 -8.01 25.85
N ALA A 89 8.37 -8.87 26.81
CA ALA A 89 7.80 -8.38 28.07
C ALA A 89 8.89 -7.73 28.92
N THR A 90 8.57 -6.60 29.53
CA THR A 90 9.53 -5.82 30.31
C THR A 90 9.64 -6.27 31.76
N VAL A 91 8.59 -6.87 32.33
CA VAL A 91 8.52 -7.16 33.77
C VAL A 91 8.05 -8.57 34.11
N SER A 92 7.13 -9.17 33.36
CA SER A 92 6.64 -10.51 33.64
C SER A 92 7.63 -11.59 33.22
N TRP A 93 7.83 -12.56 34.12
CA TRP A 93 8.34 -13.87 33.77
C TRP A 93 7.20 -14.90 33.74
N ASN A 94 7.04 -15.62 32.63
CA ASN A 94 5.98 -16.61 32.47
C ASN A 94 6.49 -18.05 32.59
N ASP A 95 6.26 -18.69 33.74
CA ASP A 95 6.70 -20.07 33.99
C ASP A 95 5.94 -21.14 33.19
N ALA A 96 4.81 -20.78 32.56
CA ALA A 96 3.94 -21.74 31.87
C ALA A 96 4.22 -21.86 30.36
N TYR A 97 4.65 -20.77 29.72
CA TYR A 97 4.74 -20.70 28.24
C TYR A 97 6.17 -20.51 27.72
N TRP A 98 7.07 -19.91 28.49
CA TRP A 98 8.44 -19.63 28.06
C TRP A 98 9.40 -20.78 28.37
N VAL A 99 9.30 -21.82 27.55
CA VAL A 99 10.09 -23.07 27.66
C VAL A 99 11.00 -23.30 26.46
N ASP A 100 11.30 -22.25 25.70
CA ASP A 100 12.24 -22.28 24.58
C ASP A 100 13.67 -21.89 24.99
N GLU A 101 14.64 -22.17 24.12
CA GLU A 101 16.07 -21.99 24.39
C GLU A 101 16.46 -20.53 24.72
N LEU A 102 15.79 -19.52 24.15
CA LEU A 102 16.12 -18.12 24.44
C LEU A 102 15.68 -17.75 25.84
N HIS A 103 14.43 -18.06 26.19
CA HIS A 103 13.91 -17.76 27.50
C HIS A 103 14.58 -18.65 28.58
N GLU A 104 14.84 -19.93 28.33
CA GLU A 104 15.62 -20.76 29.26
C GLU A 104 17.00 -20.16 29.56
N ALA A 105 17.71 -19.69 28.54
CA ALA A 105 18.99 -19.01 28.72
C ALA A 105 18.84 -17.68 29.49
N MET A 106 17.79 -16.93 29.20
CA MET A 106 17.46 -15.69 29.93
C MET A 106 17.19 -15.98 31.41
N TYR A 107 16.44 -17.03 31.71
CA TYR A 107 16.08 -17.43 33.07
C TYR A 107 17.30 -17.81 33.91
N ASP A 108 18.22 -18.57 33.32
CA ASP A 108 19.45 -19.01 33.99
C ASP A 108 20.33 -17.83 34.44
N ASP A 109 20.23 -16.67 33.77
CA ASP A 109 20.94 -15.45 34.14
C ASP A 109 20.19 -14.60 35.18
N ILE A 110 18.87 -14.77 35.34
CA ILE A 110 18.08 -13.99 36.30
C ILE A 110 18.52 -14.26 37.73
N GLN A 111 18.93 -13.20 38.43
CA GLN A 111 19.36 -13.29 39.81
C GLN A 111 18.17 -13.22 40.77
N SER A 112 18.26 -13.94 41.90
CA SER A 112 17.19 -13.95 42.92
C SER A 112 16.89 -12.56 43.51
N SER A 113 17.82 -11.62 43.41
CA SER A 113 17.69 -10.23 43.86
C SER A 113 16.98 -9.31 42.85
N TRP A 114 16.65 -9.80 41.66
CA TRP A 114 15.97 -9.02 40.62
C TRP A 114 14.46 -9.14 40.67
N TRP A 115 13.93 -10.13 41.38
CA TRP A 115 12.49 -10.30 41.55
C TRP A 115 11.88 -9.19 42.39
N LEU A 116 10.73 -8.67 41.94
CA LEU A 116 9.91 -7.74 42.71
C LEU A 116 9.25 -8.46 43.88
N LYS A 117 9.32 -7.83 45.05
CA LYS A 117 8.77 -8.34 46.30
C LYS A 117 7.88 -7.30 46.96
N ASP A 118 7.04 -7.77 47.87
CA ASP A 118 6.36 -6.90 48.83
C ASP A 118 7.22 -6.66 50.08
N GLY A 119 6.74 -5.83 51.01
CA GLY A 119 7.43 -5.53 52.27
C GLY A 119 7.57 -6.73 53.22
N ASP A 120 6.86 -7.84 52.97
CA ASP A 120 7.03 -9.10 53.70
C ASP A 120 8.06 -10.03 53.02
N GLY A 121 8.57 -9.63 51.85
CA GLY A 121 9.56 -10.36 51.05
C GLY A 121 8.97 -11.45 50.15
N GLU A 122 7.65 -11.48 50.00
CA GLU A 122 6.94 -12.41 49.12
C GLU A 122 6.96 -11.92 47.66
N GLN A 123 6.90 -12.86 46.72
CA GLN A 123 6.98 -12.58 45.29
C GLN A 123 5.72 -11.86 44.80
N VAL A 124 5.91 -10.73 44.09
CA VAL A 124 4.81 -10.00 43.43
C VAL A 124 4.62 -10.51 42.00
N SER A 125 3.38 -10.48 41.53
CA SER A 125 3.01 -10.74 40.14
C SER A 125 2.17 -9.60 39.58
N VAL A 126 2.40 -9.25 38.32
CA VAL A 126 1.60 -8.26 37.59
C VAL A 126 0.50 -8.91 36.74
N TRP A 127 0.64 -10.21 36.43
CA TRP A 127 -0.33 -10.99 35.67
C TRP A 127 -0.57 -12.39 36.27
N THR A 128 -1.63 -13.06 35.82
CA THR A 128 -1.95 -14.39 36.33
C THR A 128 -0.91 -15.40 35.85
N ASN A 129 -0.36 -16.21 36.77
CA ASN A 129 0.70 -17.20 36.52
C ASN A 129 2.06 -16.63 36.09
N THR A 130 2.33 -15.34 36.37
CA THR A 130 3.65 -14.74 36.16
C THR A 130 4.36 -14.43 37.48
N ARG A 131 5.62 -13.97 37.38
CA ARG A 131 6.38 -13.38 38.49
C ARG A 131 7.02 -12.09 37.97
N ALA A 132 6.90 -11.01 38.73
CA ALA A 132 7.39 -9.71 38.30
C ALA A 132 8.88 -9.51 38.63
N LEU A 133 9.62 -8.96 37.68
CA LEU A 133 10.98 -8.45 37.84
C LEU A 133 10.92 -6.98 38.27
N ASN A 134 11.80 -6.59 39.19
CA ASN A 134 11.91 -5.24 39.68
C ASN A 134 12.82 -4.42 38.75
N LEU A 135 12.27 -3.37 38.14
CA LEU A 135 13.00 -2.49 37.24
C LEU A 135 14.15 -1.74 37.95
N ASN A 136 14.06 -1.51 39.26
CA ASN A 136 15.12 -0.91 40.06
C ASN A 136 16.23 -1.91 40.45
N THR A 137 16.67 -2.73 39.49
CA THR A 137 17.71 -3.76 39.69
C THR A 137 18.59 -3.88 38.45
N ASP A 138 19.62 -4.75 38.49
CA ASP A 138 20.43 -5.04 37.29
C ASP A 138 19.65 -5.78 36.18
N TRP A 139 18.35 -6.04 36.38
CA TRP A 139 17.44 -6.49 35.34
C TRP A 139 17.40 -5.55 34.13
N VAL A 140 17.30 -4.22 34.34
CA VAL A 140 17.27 -3.24 33.24
C VAL A 140 18.52 -3.31 32.35
N PRO A 141 19.75 -3.18 32.87
CA PRO A 141 20.94 -3.30 32.03
C PRO A 141 21.10 -4.70 31.42
N TYR A 142 20.61 -5.76 32.08
CA TYR A 142 20.57 -7.10 31.50
C TYR A 142 19.62 -7.18 30.30
N LEU A 143 18.35 -6.78 30.45
CA LEU A 143 17.32 -6.84 29.42
C LEU A 143 17.72 -6.02 28.18
N THR A 144 18.17 -4.78 28.39
CA THR A 144 18.64 -3.93 27.27
C THR A 144 19.85 -4.52 26.54
N SER A 145 20.78 -5.14 27.28
CA SER A 145 21.90 -5.87 26.68
C SER A 145 21.46 -7.14 25.96
N HIS A 146 20.45 -7.84 26.47
CA HIS A 146 19.88 -9.03 25.84
C HIS A 146 19.21 -8.67 24.51
N VAL A 147 18.39 -7.60 24.48
CA VAL A 147 17.79 -7.06 23.25
C VAL A 147 18.87 -6.78 22.20
N LYS A 148 19.95 -6.08 22.56
CA LYS A 148 21.04 -5.80 21.62
C LYS A 148 21.78 -7.06 21.16
N ASN A 149 22.27 -7.85 22.11
CA ASN A 149 23.29 -8.87 21.85
C ASN A 149 22.72 -10.23 21.44
N VAL A 150 21.43 -10.47 21.70
CA VAL A 150 20.75 -11.73 21.39
C VAL A 150 19.65 -11.51 20.37
N VAL A 151 18.73 -10.57 20.62
CA VAL A 151 17.57 -10.34 19.75
C VAL A 151 18.00 -9.67 18.45
N LEU A 152 18.48 -8.43 18.49
CA LEU A 152 18.86 -7.68 17.29
C LEU A 152 20.09 -8.24 16.58
N ALA A 153 20.98 -8.92 17.31
CA ALA A 153 22.14 -9.59 16.73
C ALA A 153 21.79 -10.74 15.76
N SER A 154 20.54 -11.23 15.76
CA SER A 154 20.04 -12.18 14.77
C SER A 154 19.98 -11.61 13.35
N GLY A 155 19.85 -10.28 13.22
CA GLY A 155 19.71 -9.58 11.95
C GLY A 155 18.32 -9.67 11.31
N TYR A 156 17.30 -10.12 12.05
CA TYR A 156 15.94 -10.30 11.53
C TYR A 156 14.99 -9.13 11.78
N TRP A 157 15.19 -8.41 12.89
CA TRP A 157 14.24 -7.48 13.47
C TRP A 157 14.52 -6.03 13.09
N ASP A 158 13.47 -5.24 12.89
CA ASP A 158 13.55 -3.79 12.62
C ASP A 158 13.60 -2.96 13.91
N GLY A 159 13.46 -3.60 15.06
CA GLY A 159 13.39 -2.93 16.35
C GLY A 159 13.00 -3.87 17.48
N VAL A 160 12.35 -3.31 18.49
CA VAL A 160 11.79 -4.03 19.63
C VAL A 160 10.41 -3.48 19.98
N TYR A 161 9.48 -4.40 20.27
CA TYR A 161 8.20 -4.08 20.87
C TYR A 161 8.26 -4.46 22.36
N PHE A 162 8.23 -3.46 23.23
CA PHE A 162 8.21 -3.66 24.68
C PHE A 162 6.78 -3.68 25.19
N ASP A 163 6.39 -4.82 25.76
CA ASP A 163 5.08 -4.97 26.40
C ASP A 163 5.11 -4.69 27.91
N GLU A 164 3.94 -4.52 28.50
CA GLU A 164 3.71 -4.28 29.94
C GLU A 164 4.27 -2.95 30.48
N VAL A 165 4.39 -1.94 29.62
CA VAL A 165 4.98 -0.64 29.96
C VAL A 165 4.02 0.21 30.80
N GLN A 166 3.99 0.01 32.11
CA GLN A 166 3.15 0.81 33.01
C GLN A 166 4.01 1.78 33.82
N ASP A 167 3.77 3.08 33.70
CA ASP A 167 4.45 4.13 34.47
C ASP A 167 4.07 4.18 35.98
N SER A 168 3.30 3.20 36.44
CA SER A 168 2.98 2.96 37.85
C SER A 168 2.93 1.46 38.16
N ILE A 169 3.17 1.12 39.41
CA ILE A 169 3.18 -0.28 39.91
C ILE A 169 2.31 -0.47 41.14
N SER A 170 1.97 0.60 41.87
CA SER A 170 1.22 0.53 43.12
C SER A 170 -0.17 -0.12 43.01
N TRP A 171 -0.70 -0.27 41.80
CA TRP A 171 -1.96 -0.97 41.51
C TRP A 171 -1.92 -2.48 41.79
N VAL A 172 -0.72 -3.10 41.86
CA VAL A 172 -0.55 -4.52 42.21
C VAL A 172 -0.65 -4.78 43.72
N GLY A 173 -0.70 -3.72 44.53
CA GLY A 173 -0.74 -3.80 45.99
C GLY A 173 0.58 -3.39 46.64
N SER A 174 0.95 -4.11 47.71
CA SER A 174 2.19 -3.86 48.46
C SER A 174 3.42 -4.21 47.63
N VAL A 175 4.39 -3.31 47.57
CA VAL A 175 5.65 -3.48 46.83
C VAL A 175 6.81 -2.87 47.60
N ASP A 176 8.00 -3.44 47.42
CA ASP A 176 9.31 -2.95 47.87
C ASP A 176 10.19 -2.80 46.62
N VAL A 177 10.06 -1.65 45.94
CA VAL A 177 10.77 -1.32 44.71
C VAL A 177 12.20 -0.87 45.03
N ASP A 178 12.40 -0.13 46.13
CA ASP A 178 13.71 0.38 46.53
C ASP A 178 14.64 -0.67 47.18
N ARG A 179 14.05 -1.79 47.63
CA ARG A 179 14.70 -2.97 48.20
C ARG A 179 15.33 -2.70 49.58
N ASP A 180 14.76 -1.78 50.35
CA ASP A 180 15.19 -1.52 51.72
C ASP A 180 14.59 -2.50 52.75
N GLY A 181 13.63 -3.31 52.33
CA GLY A 181 12.95 -4.33 53.13
C GLY A 181 11.73 -3.83 53.88
N ASP A 182 11.31 -2.58 53.67
CA ASP A 182 10.04 -2.00 54.10
C ASP A 182 9.12 -1.77 52.87
N GLU A 183 7.82 -1.67 53.12
CA GLU A 183 6.84 -1.39 52.04
C GLU A 183 6.95 0.06 51.55
N ASP A 184 7.04 0.25 50.24
CA ASP A 184 7.03 1.56 49.60
C ASP A 184 5.64 2.20 49.69
N THR A 185 5.61 3.52 49.92
CA THR A 185 4.37 4.26 49.67
C THR A 185 4.05 4.29 48.18
N THR A 186 2.76 4.40 47.82
CA THR A 186 2.30 4.56 46.43
C THR A 186 3.14 5.55 45.63
N SER A 187 3.43 6.73 46.20
CA SER A 187 4.21 7.76 45.52
C SER A 187 5.67 7.38 45.32
N GLN A 188 6.29 6.65 46.27
CA GLN A 188 7.68 6.20 46.13
C GLN A 188 7.77 5.12 45.06
N ALA A 189 6.92 4.10 45.16
CA ALA A 189 6.87 2.99 44.22
C ALA A 189 6.66 3.49 42.78
N ASP A 190 5.64 4.31 42.54
CA ASP A 190 5.31 4.77 41.19
C ASP A 190 6.38 5.71 40.60
N THR A 191 6.96 6.61 41.41
CA THR A 191 8.04 7.50 40.94
C THR A 191 9.26 6.69 40.53
N LEU A 192 9.71 5.79 41.40
CA LEU A 192 10.89 4.97 41.14
C LEU A 192 10.66 4.03 39.96
N TRP A 193 9.45 3.51 39.80
CA TRP A 193 9.08 2.66 38.68
C TRP A 193 9.13 3.41 37.34
N ALA A 194 8.52 4.60 37.27
CA ALA A 194 8.55 5.45 36.08
C ALA A 194 9.99 5.84 35.69
N GLU A 195 10.82 6.23 36.68
CA GLU A 195 12.25 6.57 36.46
C GLU A 195 13.03 5.38 35.87
N ASN A 196 12.74 4.14 36.29
CA ASN A 196 13.43 2.96 35.76
C ASN A 196 12.90 2.51 34.39
N TYR A 197 11.66 2.82 34.02
CA TYR A 197 11.20 2.68 32.64
C TYR A 197 11.90 3.70 31.72
N GLU A 198 12.02 4.95 32.15
CA GLU A 198 12.83 5.94 31.42
C GLU A 198 14.25 5.42 31.22
N GLU A 199 14.86 4.85 32.26
CA GLU A 199 16.20 4.24 32.18
C GLU A 199 16.27 3.08 31.19
N LEU A 200 15.26 2.20 31.19
CA LEU A 200 15.16 1.09 30.26
C LEU A 200 15.16 1.57 28.81
N PHE A 201 14.34 2.57 28.47
CA PHE A 201 14.25 3.08 27.10
C PHE A 201 15.49 3.87 26.70
N ARG A 202 15.99 4.72 27.59
CA ARG A 202 17.24 5.47 27.37
C ARG A 202 18.41 4.52 27.10
N THR A 203 18.61 3.54 27.96
CA THR A 203 19.71 2.57 27.84
C THR A 203 19.55 1.72 26.58
N THR A 204 18.33 1.28 26.26
CA THR A 204 18.06 0.55 25.02
C THR A 204 18.45 1.39 23.81
N ARG A 205 17.97 2.64 23.74
CA ARG A 205 18.26 3.56 22.64
C ARG A 205 19.76 3.82 22.48
N GLU A 206 20.47 4.10 23.58
CA GLU A 206 21.93 4.28 23.57
C GLU A 206 22.68 3.04 23.06
N LEU A 207 22.15 1.85 23.33
CA LEU A 207 22.77 0.58 22.96
C LEU A 207 22.52 0.20 21.50
N ILE A 208 21.32 0.44 20.96
CA ILE A 208 20.91 -0.04 19.64
C ILE A 208 21.06 1.03 18.55
N GLY A 209 20.98 2.31 18.90
CA GLY A 209 21.08 3.43 17.95
C GLY A 209 19.73 3.94 17.45
N GLU A 210 19.76 4.94 16.57
CA GLU A 210 18.57 5.66 16.09
C GLU A 210 17.83 4.92 14.97
N ASP A 211 18.51 3.98 14.29
CA ASP A 211 17.98 3.26 13.12
C ASP A 211 16.91 2.21 13.49
N TYR A 212 16.88 1.74 14.74
CA TYR A 212 15.94 0.72 15.21
C TYR A 212 14.67 1.32 15.79
N ILE A 213 13.54 0.67 15.56
CA ILE A 213 12.26 1.05 16.15
C ILE A 213 12.21 0.61 17.62
N ILE A 214 11.72 1.48 18.50
CA ILE A 214 11.30 1.11 19.86
C ILE A 214 9.82 1.46 19.99
N MET A 215 8.95 0.46 19.99
CA MET A 215 7.52 0.60 20.23
C MET A 215 7.19 0.09 21.63
N THR A 216 6.28 0.77 22.34
CA THR A 216 5.82 0.35 23.67
C THR A 216 4.34 -0.05 23.66
N ASN A 217 3.91 -0.89 24.59
CA ASN A 217 2.49 -1.10 24.90
C ASN A 217 2.24 -0.83 26.39
N GLY A 218 1.41 0.18 26.69
CA GLY A 218 1.13 0.58 28.07
C GLY A 218 0.87 2.07 28.27
N SER A 219 1.73 2.84 28.93
CA SER A 219 1.51 4.24 29.30
C SER A 219 2.05 5.26 28.28
N SER A 220 1.40 6.43 28.16
CA SER A 220 1.85 7.58 27.33
C SER A 220 2.73 8.58 28.10
N ASN A 221 3.64 8.13 28.98
CA ASN A 221 4.44 9.06 29.78
C ASN A 221 5.39 9.87 28.86
N PRO A 222 5.30 11.22 28.84
CA PRO A 222 6.14 12.07 28.00
C PRO A 222 7.64 11.94 28.25
N ASP A 223 8.05 11.49 29.43
CA ASP A 223 9.46 11.25 29.75
C ASP A 223 10.05 10.10 28.91
N PHE A 224 9.21 9.24 28.33
CA PHE A 224 9.65 8.15 27.44
C PHE A 224 9.90 8.64 26.00
N PHE A 225 9.26 9.73 25.58
CA PHE A 225 9.24 10.20 24.18
C PHE A 225 10.62 10.48 23.55
N PRO A 226 11.65 10.94 24.29
CA PRO A 226 12.98 11.13 23.73
C PRO A 226 13.67 9.84 23.27
N TYR A 227 13.16 8.67 23.63
CA TYR A 227 13.83 7.39 23.44
C TYR A 227 13.04 6.40 22.56
N VAL A 228 11.73 6.58 22.45
CA VAL A 228 10.82 5.66 21.73
C VAL A 228 10.33 6.24 20.40
N ASN A 229 9.91 5.36 19.49
CA ASN A 229 9.27 5.73 18.23
C ASN A 229 7.75 5.87 18.35
N GLY A 230 7.13 5.24 19.34
CA GLY A 230 5.69 5.33 19.52
C GLY A 230 5.16 4.24 20.43
N ARG A 231 3.84 4.13 20.47
CA ARG A 231 3.10 3.27 21.38
C ARG A 231 1.96 2.55 20.66
N MET A 232 1.64 1.35 21.15
CA MET A 232 0.37 0.68 20.92
C MET A 232 -0.69 1.14 21.95
N PHE A 233 -1.84 1.55 21.43
CA PHE A 233 -3.06 1.88 22.16
C PHE A 233 -3.97 0.65 22.13
N GLU A 234 -3.78 -0.23 23.11
CA GLU A 234 -4.49 -1.50 23.23
C GLU A 234 -5.93 -1.34 23.73
N THR A 235 -6.84 -2.17 23.21
CA THR A 235 -8.27 -2.15 23.57
C THR A 235 -8.87 -0.77 23.31
N PHE A 236 -8.59 -0.19 22.14
CA PHE A 236 -9.01 1.17 21.83
C PHE A 236 -10.53 1.28 21.66
N PRO A 237 -11.19 2.33 22.20
CA PRO A 237 -10.63 3.37 23.06
C PRO A 237 -10.51 2.94 24.53
N SER A 238 -11.34 1.98 24.95
CA SER A 238 -11.24 1.23 26.21
C SER A 238 -12.23 0.06 26.15
N SER A 239 -12.19 -0.82 27.14
CA SER A 239 -13.20 -1.88 27.32
C SER A 239 -14.62 -1.38 27.65
N HIS A 240 -14.80 -0.09 27.95
CA HIS A 240 -16.13 0.51 28.17
C HIS A 240 -16.63 1.26 26.92
N ASN A 241 -15.72 1.53 25.97
CA ASN A 241 -15.99 2.16 24.68
C ASN A 241 -16.83 3.45 24.78
N THR A 242 -16.49 4.36 25.70
CA THR A 242 -17.17 5.66 25.83
C THR A 242 -16.49 6.76 25.02
N LEU A 243 -17.26 7.76 24.59
CA LEU A 243 -16.71 8.91 23.85
C LEU A 243 -15.72 9.76 24.66
N THR A 244 -15.81 9.75 25.99
CA THR A 244 -14.84 10.45 26.85
C THR A 244 -13.51 9.70 26.89
N GLU A 245 -13.54 8.37 26.93
CA GLU A 245 -12.31 7.57 26.83
C GLU A 245 -11.70 7.70 25.44
N TRP A 246 -12.52 7.71 24.38
CA TRP A 246 -12.05 8.02 23.02
C TRP A 246 -11.35 9.38 22.94
N GLU A 247 -11.97 10.44 23.45
CA GLU A 247 -11.39 11.79 23.44
C GLU A 247 -10.04 11.83 24.16
N ASN A 248 -9.95 11.21 25.34
CA ASN A 248 -8.71 11.13 26.10
C ASN A 248 -7.62 10.35 25.35
N MET A 249 -7.97 9.18 24.82
CA MET A 249 -7.02 8.28 24.16
C MET A 249 -6.52 8.87 22.83
N VAL A 250 -7.37 9.57 22.07
CA VAL A 250 -6.94 10.29 20.87
C VAL A 250 -6.05 11.48 21.23
N GLY A 251 -6.32 12.16 22.34
CA GLY A 251 -5.42 13.19 22.88
C GLY A 251 -4.02 12.63 23.16
N GLU A 252 -3.95 11.52 23.90
CA GLU A 252 -2.68 10.82 24.15
C GLU A 252 -2.00 10.38 22.85
N TYR A 253 -2.75 9.84 21.89
CA TYR A 253 -2.24 9.44 20.58
C TYR A 253 -1.60 10.63 19.84
N GLN A 254 -2.21 11.81 19.85
CA GLN A 254 -1.63 13.01 19.26
C GLN A 254 -0.41 13.53 20.02
N ASP A 255 -0.41 13.43 21.34
CA ASP A 255 0.73 13.82 22.18
C ASP A 255 1.94 12.91 21.92
N VAL A 256 1.74 11.59 21.79
CA VAL A 256 2.81 10.66 21.43
C VAL A 256 3.30 10.92 20.01
N GLU A 257 2.40 11.00 19.02
CA GLU A 257 2.73 11.26 17.60
C GLU A 257 3.59 12.53 17.43
N SER A 258 3.27 13.60 18.15
CA SER A 258 3.98 14.87 18.04
C SER A 258 5.16 15.03 19.00
N GLY A 259 5.22 14.23 20.06
CA GLY A 259 6.19 14.35 21.13
C GLY A 259 7.43 13.47 20.99
N VAL A 260 7.33 12.33 20.30
CA VAL A 260 8.47 11.43 20.09
C VAL A 260 9.59 12.07 19.28
N ALA A 261 10.84 11.72 19.61
CA ALA A 261 12.03 12.30 18.96
C ALA A 261 12.39 11.64 17.61
N TYR A 262 11.73 10.55 17.25
CA TYR A 262 11.99 9.72 16.07
C TYR A 262 10.76 9.67 15.16
N THR A 263 10.88 9.04 13.99
CA THR A 263 9.72 8.77 13.12
C THR A 263 8.63 8.04 13.92
N PRO A 264 7.42 8.62 14.03
CA PRO A 264 6.34 8.04 14.79
C PRO A 264 5.92 6.66 14.25
N VAL A 265 5.88 5.68 15.15
CA VAL A 265 5.32 4.35 14.88
C VAL A 265 4.34 4.05 16.00
N ASN A 266 3.13 4.58 15.86
CA ASN A 266 2.01 4.36 16.76
C ASN A 266 1.09 3.28 16.21
N MET A 267 0.45 2.51 17.08
CA MET A 267 -0.54 1.52 16.68
C MET A 267 -1.84 1.72 17.46
N ILE A 268 -2.97 1.80 16.79
CA ILE A 268 -4.28 1.65 17.44
C ILE A 268 -4.73 0.21 17.24
N ASN A 269 -4.90 -0.52 18.34
CA ASN A 269 -5.45 -1.88 18.32
C ASN A 269 -6.85 -1.87 18.94
N VAL A 270 -7.86 -2.09 18.10
CA VAL A 270 -9.24 -2.29 18.55
C VAL A 270 -9.47 -3.79 18.67
N ASN A 271 -10.17 -4.23 19.71
CA ASN A 271 -10.42 -5.65 19.95
C ASN A 271 -11.88 -5.93 20.30
N THR A 272 -12.22 -7.20 20.45
CA THR A 272 -13.62 -7.62 20.69
C THR A 272 -14.02 -7.57 22.18
N ASP A 273 -13.29 -6.79 22.99
CA ASP A 273 -13.46 -6.67 24.44
C ASP A 273 -13.41 -8.03 25.17
N ASN A 274 -12.57 -8.95 24.69
CA ASN A 274 -12.46 -10.33 25.18
C ASN A 274 -13.79 -11.11 25.14
N THR A 275 -14.74 -10.72 24.28
CA THR A 275 -16.00 -11.46 24.11
C THR A 275 -15.88 -12.65 23.16
N GLY A 276 -14.83 -12.70 22.32
CA GLY A 276 -14.20 -13.90 21.74
C GLY A 276 -15.13 -14.91 21.07
N GLY A 277 -16.29 -14.47 20.60
CA GLY A 277 -17.29 -15.32 19.98
C GLY A 277 -17.20 -15.30 18.46
N GLU A 278 -17.53 -16.43 17.82
CA GLU A 278 -17.82 -16.46 16.38
C GLU A 278 -18.75 -15.29 15.99
N GLY A 279 -18.28 -14.42 15.08
CA GLY A 279 -19.03 -13.27 14.56
C GLY A 279 -18.45 -11.89 14.93
N SER A 280 -17.49 -11.83 15.87
CA SER A 280 -16.87 -10.56 16.28
C SER A 280 -16.06 -9.87 15.17
N GLN A 281 -15.47 -10.63 14.24
CA GLN A 281 -14.79 -10.11 13.04
C GLN A 281 -15.70 -9.27 12.11
N THR A 282 -17.03 -9.28 12.33
CA THR A 282 -18.02 -8.57 11.50
C THR A 282 -18.54 -7.29 12.14
N ASP A 283 -17.93 -6.82 13.23
CA ASP A 283 -18.19 -5.47 13.75
C ASP A 283 -17.47 -4.41 12.91
N TYR A 284 -17.94 -4.26 11.66
CA TYR A 284 -17.36 -3.32 10.70
C TYR A 284 -17.46 -1.87 11.15
N GLN A 285 -18.43 -1.56 12.03
CA GLN A 285 -18.55 -0.23 12.62
C GLN A 285 -17.39 0.05 13.57
N ALA A 286 -17.03 -0.91 14.45
CA ALA A 286 -15.85 -0.78 15.31
C ALA A 286 -14.56 -0.68 14.50
N VAL A 287 -14.42 -1.50 13.45
CA VAL A 287 -13.28 -1.45 12.52
C VAL A 287 -13.17 -0.07 11.89
N ARG A 288 -14.24 0.45 11.26
CA ARG A 288 -14.23 1.77 10.64
C ARG A 288 -13.97 2.87 11.65
N PHE A 289 -14.59 2.83 12.83
CA PHE A 289 -14.37 3.86 13.85
C PHE A 289 -12.91 3.91 14.32
N GLY A 290 -12.31 2.75 14.60
CA GLY A 290 -10.91 2.65 14.99
C GLY A 290 -9.94 3.05 13.87
N LEU A 291 -10.15 2.52 12.66
CA LEU A 291 -9.31 2.81 11.50
C LEU A 291 -9.35 4.28 11.13
N THR A 292 -10.55 4.85 11.00
CA THR A 292 -10.68 6.27 10.65
C THR A 292 -10.17 7.19 11.75
N THR A 293 -10.25 6.78 13.03
CA THR A 293 -9.57 7.48 14.14
C THR A 293 -8.04 7.39 13.99
N THR A 294 -7.50 6.24 13.62
CA THR A 294 -6.06 6.06 13.37
C THR A 294 -5.57 7.03 12.29
N LEU A 295 -6.33 7.12 11.19
CA LEU A 295 -6.06 8.00 10.05
C LEU A 295 -6.25 9.50 10.36
N MET A 296 -6.76 9.88 11.53
CA MET A 296 -6.70 11.27 11.99
C MET A 296 -5.25 11.72 12.26
N SER A 297 -4.34 10.76 12.52
CA SER A 297 -2.88 10.96 12.60
C SER A 297 -2.14 9.89 11.76
N GLY A 298 -0.86 9.62 12.01
CA GLY A 298 -0.01 8.76 11.16
C GLY A 298 0.29 7.38 11.73
N GLY A 299 -0.67 6.73 12.40
CA GLY A 299 -0.48 5.42 13.02
C GLY A 299 -0.83 4.23 12.12
N TYR A 300 -0.53 3.04 12.65
CA TYR A 300 -0.93 1.73 12.12
C TYR A 300 -2.20 1.26 12.81
N PHE A 301 -3.09 0.59 12.08
CA PHE A 301 -4.33 0.07 12.63
C PHE A 301 -4.33 -1.45 12.70
N SER A 302 -4.77 -2.00 13.83
CA SER A 302 -4.98 -3.43 14.05
C SER A 302 -6.38 -3.68 14.59
N TYR A 303 -6.98 -4.80 14.19
CA TYR A 303 -8.22 -5.32 14.75
C TYR A 303 -8.05 -6.79 15.11
N ASP A 304 -8.11 -7.11 16.40
CA ASP A 304 -7.83 -8.46 16.90
C ASP A 304 -8.97 -9.04 17.75
N GLU A 305 -8.89 -10.34 18.02
CA GLU A 305 -9.95 -11.03 18.75
C GLU A 305 -9.99 -10.55 20.19
N SER A 306 -8.87 -10.52 20.90
CA SER A 306 -8.88 -10.23 22.33
C SER A 306 -7.46 -10.01 22.87
N THR A 307 -7.38 -9.44 24.08
CA THR A 307 -6.12 -9.35 24.86
C THR A 307 -5.53 -10.72 25.28
N TYR A 308 -6.25 -11.82 25.05
CA TYR A 308 -5.78 -13.19 25.34
C TYR A 308 -5.47 -14.01 24.08
N ASN A 309 -5.86 -13.51 22.90
CA ASN A 309 -5.68 -14.20 21.63
C ASN A 309 -5.32 -13.20 20.54
N HIS A 310 -4.03 -13.09 20.30
CA HIS A 310 -3.43 -12.29 19.25
C HIS A 310 -3.02 -13.20 18.09
N ALA A 311 -3.98 -13.88 17.47
CA ALA A 311 -3.77 -14.75 16.30
C ALA A 311 -4.69 -14.38 15.12
N SER A 312 -5.32 -13.21 15.18
CA SER A 312 -6.25 -12.74 14.15
C SER A 312 -5.50 -12.30 12.90
N LEU A 313 -5.97 -12.79 11.75
CA LEU A 313 -5.51 -12.42 10.41
C LEU A 313 -6.65 -11.75 9.63
N TRP A 314 -7.50 -11.02 10.34
CA TRP A 314 -8.69 -10.40 9.76
C TRP A 314 -8.27 -9.22 8.89
N PHE A 315 -8.75 -9.23 7.67
CA PHE A 315 -8.48 -8.21 6.67
C PHE A 315 -9.81 -7.62 6.19
N TYR A 316 -9.80 -6.31 5.95
CA TYR A 316 -11.01 -5.54 5.68
C TYR A 316 -10.92 -4.80 4.35
N ASP A 317 -12.05 -4.63 3.66
CA ASP A 317 -12.13 -3.90 2.39
C ASP A 317 -11.53 -2.47 2.53
N GLU A 318 -11.62 -1.86 3.72
CA GLU A 318 -11.03 -0.57 4.02
C GLU A 318 -9.49 -0.52 3.98
N PHE A 319 -8.82 -1.67 4.12
CA PHE A 319 -7.35 -1.73 4.15
C PHE A 319 -6.73 -1.60 2.75
N ASP A 320 -7.48 -1.96 1.71
CA ASP A 320 -7.06 -1.79 0.30
C ASP A 320 -7.28 -0.35 -0.21
N ALA A 321 -7.69 0.59 0.64
CA ALA A 321 -7.95 1.96 0.21
C ALA A 321 -6.67 2.78 0.07
N TYR A 322 -6.40 3.24 -1.15
CA TYR A 322 -5.35 4.22 -1.43
C TYR A 322 -5.85 5.65 -1.23
N LEU A 323 -5.18 6.41 -0.36
CA LEU A 323 -5.55 7.79 -0.02
C LEU A 323 -4.49 8.80 -0.46
N GLY A 324 -3.25 8.37 -0.75
CA GLY A 324 -2.12 9.26 -0.94
C GLY A 324 -1.76 10.05 0.33
N ALA A 325 -0.97 11.11 0.20
CA ALA A 325 -0.52 11.89 1.34
C ALA A 325 -1.65 12.76 1.95
N ALA A 326 -1.56 13.02 3.25
CA ALA A 326 -2.49 13.92 3.93
C ALA A 326 -2.29 15.37 3.46
N LYS A 327 -3.34 16.00 2.91
CA LYS A 327 -3.32 17.37 2.34
C LYS A 327 -3.49 18.47 3.38
N SER A 328 -4.28 18.22 4.42
CA SER A 328 -4.64 19.25 5.41
C SER A 328 -4.51 18.76 6.85
N SER A 329 -4.39 19.71 7.78
CA SER A 329 -4.56 19.43 9.19
C SER A 329 -6.00 18.99 9.46
N LEU A 330 -6.17 18.12 10.43
CA LEU A 330 -7.46 17.66 10.93
C LEU A 330 -8.44 18.82 11.22
N GLN A 331 -9.71 18.68 10.84
CA GLN A 331 -10.74 19.72 10.99
C GLN A 331 -12.01 19.18 11.65
N ASN A 332 -12.57 19.93 12.59
CA ASN A 332 -13.92 19.66 13.08
C ASN A 332 -14.95 20.22 12.08
N VAL A 333 -15.83 19.35 11.59
CA VAL A 333 -16.76 19.65 10.49
C VAL A 333 -17.77 20.74 10.86
N PHE A 334 -18.23 20.78 12.11
CA PHE A 334 -19.24 21.75 12.55
C PHE A 334 -18.64 22.99 13.21
N ASN A 335 -17.37 22.93 13.60
CA ASN A 335 -16.64 24.05 14.16
C ASN A 335 -15.18 24.08 13.64
N PRO A 336 -14.92 24.57 12.42
CA PRO A 336 -13.58 24.52 11.81
C PRO A 336 -12.49 25.30 12.56
N GLN A 337 -12.85 26.10 13.56
CA GLN A 337 -11.89 26.80 14.44
C GLN A 337 -11.46 25.94 15.63
N GLN A 338 -12.09 24.79 15.85
CA GLN A 338 -11.74 23.85 16.89
C GLN A 338 -10.49 23.08 16.46
N THR A 339 -9.42 23.23 17.24
CA THR A 339 -8.13 22.57 16.99
C THR A 339 -7.85 21.43 17.96
N ALA A 340 -8.48 21.44 19.14
CA ALA A 340 -8.37 20.35 20.11
C ALA A 340 -9.45 19.31 19.83
N ILE A 341 -9.08 18.03 19.91
CA ILE A 341 -10.03 16.92 19.76
C ILE A 341 -11.13 17.02 20.82
N ASP A 342 -12.36 16.82 20.39
CA ASP A 342 -13.56 16.73 21.22
C ASP A 342 -14.55 15.72 20.63
N GLN A 343 -15.64 15.48 21.34
CA GLN A 343 -16.76 14.62 20.90
C GLN A 343 -17.53 15.27 19.73
N GLY A 344 -16.92 15.25 18.56
CA GLY A 344 -17.38 15.94 17.37
C GLY A 344 -17.31 15.05 16.13
N VAL A 345 -17.54 15.69 14.97
CA VAL A 345 -17.27 15.06 13.68
C VAL A 345 -15.98 15.65 13.15
N TRP A 346 -15.03 14.78 12.86
CA TRP A 346 -13.68 15.15 12.44
C TRP A 346 -13.41 14.65 11.03
N LEU A 347 -12.69 15.46 10.27
CA LEU A 347 -12.37 15.20 8.87
C LEU A 347 -10.89 15.45 8.63
N ARG A 348 -10.27 14.59 7.83
CA ARG A 348 -8.93 14.78 7.31
C ARG A 348 -8.92 14.56 5.80
N GLU A 349 -8.39 15.53 5.06
CA GLU A 349 -8.23 15.44 3.61
C GLU A 349 -6.92 14.74 3.25
N PHE A 350 -6.98 13.91 2.22
CA PHE A 350 -5.85 13.25 1.59
C PHE A 350 -5.83 13.57 0.09
N GLU A 351 -4.77 13.15 -0.59
CA GLU A 351 -4.57 13.35 -2.01
C GLU A 351 -5.73 12.79 -2.83
N GLU A 352 -6.01 11.52 -2.63
CA GLU A 352 -6.99 10.72 -3.36
C GLU A 352 -8.30 10.51 -2.61
N GLY A 353 -8.48 11.17 -1.46
CA GLY A 353 -9.72 11.01 -0.70
C GLY A 353 -9.80 11.84 0.56
N GLN A 354 -10.68 11.41 1.46
CA GLN A 354 -10.84 11.97 2.78
C GLN A 354 -11.32 10.91 3.76
N VAL A 355 -11.04 11.15 5.03
CA VAL A 355 -11.50 10.33 6.14
C VAL A 355 -12.40 11.16 7.04
N ILE A 356 -13.54 10.60 7.46
CA ILE A 356 -14.48 11.26 8.36
C ILE A 356 -14.78 10.35 9.55
N VAL A 357 -14.67 10.88 10.77
CA VAL A 357 -14.99 10.20 12.02
C VAL A 357 -16.18 10.87 12.68
N ASN A 358 -17.22 10.11 13.00
CA ASN A 358 -18.34 10.58 13.83
C ASN A 358 -18.18 10.13 15.28
N ALA A 359 -17.40 10.88 16.06
CA ALA A 359 -17.22 10.67 17.49
C ALA A 359 -18.33 11.35 18.33
N THR A 360 -19.58 11.25 17.89
CA THR A 360 -20.75 11.78 18.61
C THR A 360 -21.71 10.67 19.01
N SER A 361 -22.60 10.94 19.96
CA SER A 361 -23.60 9.97 20.43
C SER A 361 -24.84 9.86 19.53
N SER A 362 -24.82 10.49 18.35
CA SER A 362 -25.93 10.47 17.41
C SER A 362 -25.45 10.33 15.96
N THR A 363 -26.32 9.82 15.10
CA THR A 363 -26.11 9.86 13.65
C THR A 363 -25.93 11.30 13.17
N GLN A 364 -24.94 11.53 12.31
CA GLN A 364 -24.67 12.83 11.71
C GLN A 364 -24.81 12.76 10.19
N THR A 365 -25.34 13.83 9.59
CA THR A 365 -25.39 13.98 8.13
C THR A 365 -24.50 15.13 7.73
N ILE A 366 -23.51 14.83 6.89
CA ILE A 366 -22.42 15.72 6.50
C ILE A 366 -22.51 15.98 5.00
N ARG A 367 -22.44 17.25 4.62
CA ARG A 367 -22.28 17.66 3.22
C ARG A 367 -20.80 17.78 2.91
N LEU A 368 -20.40 17.20 1.79
CA LEU A 368 -19.01 17.16 1.34
C LEU A 368 -18.73 18.35 0.42
N ASP A 369 -17.47 18.77 0.36
CA ASP A 369 -17.00 19.77 -0.62
C ASP A 369 -16.63 19.08 -1.93
N GLY A 370 -17.66 18.67 -2.68
CA GLY A 370 -17.51 17.94 -3.93
C GLY A 370 -18.19 16.58 -3.92
N GLU A 371 -17.90 15.79 -4.96
CA GLU A 371 -18.35 14.41 -5.08
C GLU A 371 -17.21 13.48 -4.64
N PHE A 372 -17.59 12.43 -3.90
CA PHE A 372 -16.68 11.40 -3.42
C PHE A 372 -17.30 10.03 -3.65
N GLU A 373 -16.46 9.05 -3.88
CA GLU A 373 -16.81 7.66 -4.04
C GLU A 373 -16.66 6.91 -2.71
N LYS A 374 -17.70 6.16 -2.33
CA LYS A 374 -17.57 5.13 -1.29
C LYS A 374 -16.78 3.94 -1.83
N LEU A 375 -16.03 3.26 -0.99
CA LEU A 375 -15.35 2.01 -1.34
C LEU A 375 -16.33 0.97 -1.91
N HIS A 376 -15.86 0.09 -2.80
CA HIS A 376 -16.61 -1.06 -3.32
C HIS A 376 -16.36 -2.30 -2.45
N GLY A 377 -16.86 -2.25 -1.21
CA GLY A 377 -16.66 -3.34 -0.25
C GLY A 377 -17.65 -4.49 -0.44
N THR A 378 -17.18 -5.70 -0.15
CA THR A 378 -18.00 -6.93 -0.15
C THR A 378 -18.49 -7.31 1.26
N GLN A 379 -17.80 -6.82 2.30
CA GLN A 379 -18.04 -7.19 3.69
C GLN A 379 -19.19 -6.39 4.33
N ASP A 380 -19.22 -5.07 4.15
CA ASP A 380 -20.32 -4.18 4.54
C ASP A 380 -20.81 -3.32 3.36
N SER A 381 -21.43 -3.99 2.40
CA SER A 381 -21.98 -3.34 1.20
C SER A 381 -23.16 -2.38 1.50
N SER A 382 -23.57 -2.21 2.76
CA SER A 382 -24.55 -1.19 3.13
C SER A 382 -23.89 0.19 3.25
N VAL A 383 -22.61 0.21 3.64
CA VAL A 383 -21.77 1.40 3.80
C VAL A 383 -20.84 1.58 2.62
N ASN A 384 -20.09 0.53 2.25
CA ASN A 384 -19.10 0.51 1.18
C ASN A 384 -19.73 -0.05 -0.09
N ASN A 385 -20.53 0.78 -0.77
CA ASN A 385 -21.37 0.35 -1.90
C ASN A 385 -21.00 0.98 -3.24
N GLY A 386 -19.82 1.60 -3.34
CA GLY A 386 -19.37 2.21 -4.58
C GLY A 386 -20.12 3.47 -5.00
N ARG A 387 -21.04 4.01 -4.19
CA ARG A 387 -21.83 5.18 -4.62
C ARG A 387 -20.98 6.45 -4.58
N ILE A 388 -21.08 7.22 -5.66
CA ILE A 388 -20.70 8.63 -5.67
C ILE A 388 -21.71 9.44 -4.85
N VAL A 389 -21.20 10.22 -3.89
CA VAL A 389 -21.95 10.96 -2.87
C VAL A 389 -21.38 12.35 -2.70
N SER A 390 -22.25 13.34 -2.51
CA SER A 390 -21.90 14.69 -2.03
C SER A 390 -22.45 14.97 -0.62
N GLU A 391 -23.13 13.98 -0.04
CA GLU A 391 -23.69 14.02 1.31
C GLU A 391 -23.68 12.59 1.87
N VAL A 392 -23.21 12.44 3.11
CA VAL A 392 -23.11 11.15 3.82
C VAL A 392 -23.84 11.20 5.14
N THR A 393 -24.41 10.07 5.55
CA THR A 393 -24.98 9.88 6.88
C THR A 393 -24.17 8.82 7.61
N ILE A 394 -23.60 9.16 8.76
CA ILE A 394 -22.67 8.33 9.52
C ILE A 394 -23.28 8.00 10.88
N ALA A 395 -23.26 6.72 11.27
CA ALA A 395 -23.74 6.26 12.57
C ALA A 395 -22.90 6.85 13.72
N PRO A 396 -23.41 6.93 14.97
CA PRO A 396 -22.58 7.33 16.11
C PRO A 396 -21.44 6.35 16.34
N GLN A 397 -20.23 6.82 16.64
CA GLN A 397 -19.04 5.97 16.78
C GLN A 397 -18.81 5.10 15.54
N ASP A 398 -18.77 5.74 14.38
CA ASP A 398 -18.46 5.13 13.08
C ASP A 398 -17.61 6.12 12.27
N GLY A 399 -17.05 5.65 11.17
CA GLY A 399 -16.29 6.48 10.23
C GLY A 399 -16.50 6.09 8.79
N LEU A 400 -15.97 6.89 7.88
CA LEU A 400 -15.94 6.61 6.44
C LEU A 400 -14.57 6.94 5.86
N ILE A 401 -14.10 6.07 4.97
CA ILE A 401 -13.10 6.39 3.96
C ILE A 401 -13.84 6.67 2.66
N LEU A 402 -13.52 7.80 2.03
CA LEU A 402 -14.15 8.27 0.81
C LEU A 402 -13.06 8.64 -0.19
N LEU A 403 -13.09 8.03 -1.38
CA LEU A 403 -12.14 8.28 -2.46
C LEU A 403 -12.63 9.41 -3.36
N ARG A 404 -11.73 10.09 -4.06
CA ARG A 404 -12.10 11.00 -5.15
C ARG A 404 -12.52 10.16 -6.36
N PRO A 405 -13.61 10.50 -7.07
CA PRO A 405 -14.00 9.76 -8.25
C PRO A 405 -12.90 9.78 -9.31
N VAL A 406 -12.70 8.67 -10.01
CA VAL A 406 -11.81 8.65 -11.17
C VAL A 406 -12.50 9.30 -12.36
N GLU A 407 -11.78 10.16 -13.06
CA GLU A 407 -12.28 10.87 -14.25
C GLU A 407 -11.43 10.63 -15.50
N GLU A 408 -10.20 10.14 -15.34
CA GLU A 408 -9.22 10.02 -16.42
C GLU A 408 -8.55 8.64 -16.40
N ILE A 409 -8.08 8.21 -17.58
CA ILE A 409 -7.19 7.06 -17.74
C ILE A 409 -5.84 7.63 -18.16
N LEU A 410 -4.83 7.44 -17.32
CA LEU A 410 -3.47 7.90 -17.57
C LEU A 410 -2.60 6.71 -18.00
N ASN A 411 -1.45 6.99 -18.63
CA ASN A 411 -0.43 6.00 -18.97
C ASN A 411 -0.88 4.77 -19.80
N ALA A 412 -2.10 4.79 -20.32
CA ALA A 412 -2.67 3.73 -21.13
C ALA A 412 -3.54 4.29 -22.25
N THR A 413 -3.51 3.64 -23.42
CA THR A 413 -4.30 4.08 -24.57
C THR A 413 -5.76 3.67 -24.42
N TYR A 414 -6.67 4.62 -24.60
CA TYR A 414 -8.12 4.40 -24.54
C TYR A 414 -8.83 5.02 -25.74
N ILE A 415 -10.07 4.59 -25.97
CA ILE A 415 -10.95 5.20 -26.99
C ILE A 415 -11.68 6.38 -26.37
N ASN A 416 -11.39 7.58 -26.88
CA ASN A 416 -11.93 8.82 -26.34
C ASN A 416 -13.46 8.88 -26.44
N GLY A 417 -14.15 9.07 -25.33
CA GLY A 417 -15.60 9.12 -25.21
C GLY A 417 -16.26 7.79 -24.84
N SER A 418 -15.50 6.70 -24.64
CA SER A 418 -16.04 5.43 -24.16
C SER A 418 -16.40 5.48 -22.67
N PHE A 419 -17.41 4.71 -22.29
CA PHE A 419 -17.70 4.44 -20.88
C PHE A 419 -16.77 3.34 -20.36
N ALA A 420 -16.00 3.65 -19.33
CA ALA A 420 -15.05 2.78 -18.67
C ALA A 420 -15.70 2.05 -17.49
N ARG A 421 -15.32 0.79 -17.29
CA ARG A 421 -15.62 0.01 -16.08
C ARG A 421 -14.33 -0.60 -15.56
N VAL A 422 -14.10 -0.46 -14.26
CA VAL A 422 -12.82 -0.73 -13.62
C VAL A 422 -12.92 -1.97 -12.72
N TYR A 423 -12.02 -2.94 -12.92
CA TYR A 423 -12.06 -4.25 -12.29
C TYR A 423 -10.69 -4.69 -11.76
N ASP A 424 -10.70 -5.52 -10.73
CA ASP A 424 -9.53 -6.32 -10.35
C ASP A 424 -9.37 -7.57 -11.23
N LEU A 425 -8.30 -8.33 -11.03
CA LEU A 425 -8.04 -9.61 -11.68
C LEU A 425 -9.18 -10.64 -11.53
N ASN A 426 -9.91 -10.59 -10.42
CA ASN A 426 -11.00 -11.51 -10.11
C ASN A 426 -12.34 -11.09 -10.74
N GLY A 427 -12.40 -9.91 -11.39
CA GLY A 427 -13.60 -9.34 -11.98
C GLY A 427 -14.52 -8.65 -10.97
N SER A 428 -14.02 -8.34 -9.76
CA SER A 428 -14.71 -7.48 -8.80
C SER A 428 -14.58 -6.03 -9.26
N THR A 429 -15.67 -5.25 -9.14
CA THR A 429 -15.62 -3.83 -9.44
C THR A 429 -14.72 -3.13 -8.42
N LYS A 430 -13.68 -2.44 -8.88
CA LYS A 430 -12.77 -1.66 -8.03
C LYS A 430 -13.23 -0.22 -7.88
N ARG A 431 -13.57 0.43 -9.00
CA ARG A 431 -14.01 1.83 -9.07
C ARG A 431 -15.31 1.97 -9.85
N THR A 432 -16.03 3.06 -9.59
CA THR A 432 -17.25 3.43 -10.31
C THR A 432 -16.92 3.77 -11.75
N GLY A 433 -17.69 3.24 -12.69
CA GLY A 433 -17.48 3.53 -14.10
C GLY A 433 -17.75 4.99 -14.45
N PHE A 434 -16.95 5.52 -15.36
CA PHE A 434 -16.97 6.92 -15.79
C PHE A 434 -16.82 7.01 -17.32
N PHE A 435 -17.02 8.18 -17.91
CA PHE A 435 -16.71 8.39 -19.33
C PHE A 435 -15.26 8.87 -19.46
N ALA A 436 -14.40 8.06 -20.08
CA ALA A 436 -13.04 8.47 -20.38
C ALA A 436 -13.08 9.48 -21.53
N TYR A 437 -12.82 10.76 -21.24
CA TYR A 437 -13.06 11.83 -22.20
C TYR A 437 -12.02 12.96 -22.13
N ASP A 438 -11.27 13.12 -23.22
CA ASP A 438 -10.47 14.31 -23.51
C ASP A 438 -11.29 15.26 -24.41
N SER A 439 -11.51 16.47 -23.92
CA SER A 439 -12.32 17.48 -24.60
C SER A 439 -11.66 18.15 -25.82
N ALA A 440 -10.33 18.10 -25.91
CA ALA A 440 -9.56 18.62 -27.03
C ALA A 440 -9.53 17.63 -28.20
N ILE A 441 -9.71 16.34 -27.92
CA ILE A 441 -9.70 15.28 -28.93
C ILE A 441 -11.12 14.90 -29.37
N ARG A 442 -11.27 14.58 -30.64
CA ARG A 442 -12.55 14.08 -31.17
C ARG A 442 -12.87 12.71 -30.56
N GLY A 443 -14.11 12.52 -30.12
CA GLY A 443 -14.57 11.20 -29.65
C GLY A 443 -14.45 10.12 -30.74
N GLY A 444 -14.03 8.93 -30.33
CA GLY A 444 -13.81 7.73 -31.16
C GLY A 444 -12.37 7.55 -31.63
N LEU A 445 -11.48 8.49 -31.31
CA LEU A 445 -10.04 8.35 -31.56
C LEU A 445 -9.35 7.67 -30.39
N GLN A 446 -8.26 6.95 -30.66
CA GLN A 446 -7.35 6.50 -29.61
C GLN A 446 -6.56 7.68 -29.05
N VAL A 447 -6.47 7.73 -27.72
CA VAL A 447 -5.80 8.77 -26.94
C VAL A 447 -5.02 8.12 -25.82
N ILE A 448 -3.86 8.67 -25.51
CA ILE A 448 -3.12 8.41 -24.28
C ILE A 448 -2.57 9.73 -23.73
N ARG A 449 -2.62 9.88 -22.41
CA ARG A 449 -1.88 10.90 -21.66
C ARG A 449 -0.66 10.26 -21.02
N PHE A 450 0.53 10.72 -21.36
CA PHE A 450 1.79 10.08 -20.98
C PHE A 450 2.88 11.16 -20.92
N ASP A 451 3.77 11.09 -19.94
CA ASP A 451 4.96 11.96 -19.86
C ASP A 451 5.98 11.51 -20.91
N THR A 452 5.98 12.20 -22.07
CA THR A 452 6.74 11.78 -23.25
C THR A 452 8.17 12.30 -23.28
N ASP A 453 8.48 13.33 -22.50
CA ASP A 453 9.82 13.92 -22.43
C ASP A 453 10.47 13.87 -21.04
N TYR A 454 9.79 13.24 -20.07
CA TYR A 454 10.22 13.01 -18.69
C TYR A 454 10.42 14.30 -17.89
N ASP A 455 9.59 15.31 -18.14
CA ASP A 455 9.60 16.57 -17.39
C ASP A 455 8.61 16.61 -16.20
N GLY A 456 7.75 15.59 -16.08
CA GLY A 456 6.76 15.42 -15.02
C GLY A 456 5.36 15.94 -15.36
N GLU A 457 5.18 16.58 -16.52
CA GLU A 457 3.87 16.92 -17.07
C GLU A 457 3.42 15.86 -18.09
N LEU A 458 2.12 15.84 -18.42
CA LEU A 458 1.55 14.79 -19.29
C LEU A 458 1.16 15.34 -20.66
N GLU A 459 1.84 14.87 -21.69
CA GLU A 459 1.48 15.10 -23.10
C GLU A 459 0.31 14.24 -23.54
N THR A 460 -0.37 14.69 -24.59
CA THR A 460 -1.45 13.92 -25.23
C THR A 460 -0.99 13.38 -26.58
N VAL A 461 -1.01 12.06 -26.75
CA VAL A 461 -0.81 11.39 -28.05
C VAL A 461 -2.15 10.86 -28.55
N ALA A 462 -2.54 11.24 -29.77
CA ALA A 462 -3.81 10.83 -30.37
C ALA A 462 -3.63 10.34 -31.81
N ALA A 463 -4.46 9.39 -32.23
CA ALA A 463 -4.40 8.81 -33.57
C ALA A 463 -5.74 8.84 -34.30
N ASN A 464 -5.69 9.11 -35.60
CA ASN A 464 -6.84 9.00 -36.50
C ASN A 464 -6.55 8.06 -37.68
N ASP A 465 -7.40 8.12 -38.71
CA ASP A 465 -7.30 7.27 -39.90
C ASP A 465 -5.94 7.34 -40.65
N THR A 466 -5.18 8.42 -40.49
CA THR A 466 -3.97 8.73 -41.27
C THR A 466 -2.79 9.17 -40.44
N TYR A 467 -3.02 9.95 -39.38
CA TYR A 467 -1.99 10.67 -38.63
C TYR A 467 -2.01 10.29 -37.15
N VAL A 468 -0.83 10.34 -36.57
CA VAL A 468 -0.60 10.46 -35.12
C VAL A 468 -0.25 11.91 -34.83
N TYR A 469 -0.79 12.43 -33.73
CA TYR A 469 -0.59 13.78 -33.21
C TYR A 469 0.01 13.68 -31.82
N ILE A 470 0.96 14.55 -31.52
CA ILE A 470 1.59 14.69 -30.21
C ILE A 470 1.38 16.14 -29.79
N TYR A 471 0.72 16.32 -28.66
CA TYR A 471 0.44 17.63 -28.08
C TYR A 471 1.21 17.78 -26.76
N ASP A 472 1.83 18.93 -26.57
CA ASP A 472 2.44 19.34 -25.30
C ASP A 472 1.37 19.41 -24.19
N ASP A 473 1.78 19.44 -22.92
CA ASP A 473 0.93 19.60 -21.73
C ASP A 473 -0.04 20.81 -21.84
N ASP A 474 0.41 21.88 -22.49
CA ASP A 474 -0.37 23.11 -22.73
C ASP A 474 -1.39 22.99 -23.89
N GLY A 475 -1.44 21.84 -24.55
CA GLY A 475 -2.31 21.51 -25.67
C GLY A 475 -1.82 22.03 -27.03
N THR A 476 -0.61 22.57 -27.11
CA THR A 476 -0.01 22.95 -28.40
C THR A 476 0.48 21.72 -29.16
N LEU A 477 0.39 21.75 -30.49
CA LEU A 477 0.81 20.63 -31.32
C LEU A 477 2.33 20.61 -31.46
N HIS A 478 2.99 19.64 -30.82
CA HIS A 478 4.42 19.38 -30.92
C HIS A 478 4.78 18.71 -32.25
N ALA A 479 4.11 17.60 -32.56
CA ALA A 479 4.40 16.80 -33.75
C ALA A 479 3.16 16.20 -34.41
N GLN A 480 3.25 16.00 -35.73
CA GLN A 480 2.26 15.27 -36.52
C GLN A 480 2.97 14.46 -37.60
N PHE A 481 2.65 13.17 -37.72
CA PHE A 481 3.26 12.29 -38.72
C PHE A 481 2.28 11.23 -39.21
N ALA A 482 2.50 10.72 -40.44
CA ALA A 482 1.70 9.66 -41.04
C ALA A 482 2.48 8.33 -40.98
N PRO A 483 2.17 7.41 -40.05
CA PRO A 483 3.00 6.23 -39.81
C PRO A 483 3.16 5.33 -41.02
N TYR A 484 2.13 5.21 -41.87
CA TYR A 484 2.11 4.27 -43.00
C TYR A 484 2.35 4.96 -44.35
N THR A 485 1.58 6.01 -44.65
CA THR A 485 1.79 7.01 -45.73
C THR A 485 0.76 8.14 -45.55
N GLU A 486 0.96 9.33 -46.12
CA GLU A 486 -0.08 10.39 -46.15
C GLU A 486 -1.36 9.98 -46.90
N SER A 487 -1.30 8.94 -47.74
CA SER A 487 -2.45 8.40 -48.47
C SER A 487 -3.18 7.28 -47.74
N TYR A 488 -2.69 6.85 -46.56
CA TYR A 488 -3.31 5.80 -45.77
C TYR A 488 -4.48 6.40 -44.97
N ASP A 489 -5.64 5.75 -45.00
CA ASP A 489 -6.90 6.27 -44.48
C ASP A 489 -7.74 5.19 -43.75
N ARG A 490 -7.06 4.24 -43.10
CA ARG A 490 -7.70 3.03 -42.57
C ARG A 490 -7.56 2.82 -41.07
N GLY A 491 -7.23 3.86 -40.31
CA GLY A 491 -7.14 3.76 -38.84
C GLY A 491 -5.76 3.34 -38.34
N ILE A 492 -5.37 3.86 -37.19
CA ILE A 492 -4.06 3.65 -36.56
C ILE A 492 -4.30 3.31 -35.10
N ASN A 493 -3.85 2.12 -34.71
CA ASN A 493 -3.71 1.75 -33.31
C ASN A 493 -2.40 2.30 -32.77
N ILE A 494 -2.37 2.82 -31.54
CA ILE A 494 -1.18 3.33 -30.86
C ILE A 494 -0.98 2.69 -29.49
N SER A 495 0.27 2.64 -29.06
CA SER A 495 0.68 2.40 -27.68
C SER A 495 1.98 3.19 -27.45
N VAL A 496 2.13 3.78 -26.27
CA VAL A 496 3.26 4.65 -25.93
C VAL A 496 3.92 4.14 -24.65
N GLY A 497 5.24 4.17 -24.62
CA GLY A 497 6.03 3.85 -23.43
C GLY A 497 7.51 3.77 -23.75
N ASP A 498 8.35 3.91 -22.73
CA ASP A 498 9.78 3.64 -22.84
C ASP A 498 10.02 2.13 -22.84
N ILE A 499 10.48 1.62 -23.98
CA ILE A 499 10.62 0.18 -24.21
C ILE A 499 11.94 -0.34 -23.65
N GLU A 500 13.01 0.46 -23.64
CA GLU A 500 14.32 0.05 -23.18
C GLU A 500 14.66 0.53 -21.75
N SER A 501 13.76 1.26 -21.10
CA SER A 501 13.98 1.95 -19.83
C SER A 501 15.22 2.85 -19.87
N ASP A 502 15.39 3.58 -20.98
CA ASP A 502 16.54 4.46 -21.20
C ASP A 502 16.23 5.96 -21.02
N GLY A 503 15.00 6.29 -20.62
CA GLY A 503 14.52 7.65 -20.46
C GLY A 503 14.10 8.30 -21.77
N THR A 504 13.81 7.51 -22.81
CA THR A 504 13.21 7.98 -24.05
C THR A 504 11.98 7.15 -24.40
N VAL A 505 10.89 7.82 -24.78
CA VAL A 505 9.64 7.12 -25.09
C VAL A 505 9.55 6.69 -26.54
N GLU A 506 8.89 5.55 -26.74
CA GLU A 506 8.49 5.08 -28.05
C GLU A 506 6.99 5.13 -28.27
N ILE A 507 6.63 5.41 -29.52
CA ILE A 507 5.27 5.29 -30.03
C ILE A 507 5.25 4.09 -30.97
N VAL A 508 4.60 3.01 -30.53
CA VAL A 508 4.33 1.82 -31.35
C VAL A 508 3.00 2.00 -32.05
N THR A 509 2.99 1.79 -33.36
CA THR A 509 1.79 1.94 -34.18
C THR A 509 1.43 0.61 -34.85
N GLY A 510 0.14 0.37 -34.98
CA GLY A 510 -0.48 -0.70 -35.76
C GLY A 510 -1.50 -0.12 -36.75
N THR A 511 -1.80 -0.84 -37.83
CA THR A 511 -2.91 -0.46 -38.72
C THR A 511 -4.23 -1.04 -38.21
N GLU A 512 -5.36 -0.36 -38.39
CA GLU A 512 -6.68 -0.96 -38.15
C GLU A 512 -7.23 -1.75 -39.37
N ASN A 513 -8.53 -2.03 -39.37
CA ASN A 513 -9.23 -2.86 -40.34
C ASN A 513 -9.08 -2.34 -41.79
N GLY A 514 -8.65 -3.24 -42.68
CA GLY A 514 -8.34 -2.96 -44.07
C GLY A 514 -6.86 -2.66 -44.31
N GLY A 515 -6.08 -2.35 -43.28
CA GLY A 515 -4.62 -2.31 -43.30
C GLY A 515 -3.99 -3.70 -43.17
N GLY A 516 -2.76 -3.87 -43.66
CA GLY A 516 -2.00 -5.11 -43.40
C GLY A 516 -1.37 -5.05 -42.00
N PRO A 517 -1.05 -6.19 -41.35
CA PRO A 517 -0.65 -6.26 -39.92
C PRO A 517 0.75 -5.69 -39.64
N HIS A 518 1.02 -4.49 -40.13
CA HIS A 518 2.29 -3.79 -40.07
C HIS A 518 2.35 -3.07 -38.73
N VAL A 519 3.42 -3.32 -37.98
CA VAL A 519 3.78 -2.59 -36.78
C VAL A 519 4.98 -1.71 -37.08
N ARG A 520 4.99 -0.44 -36.65
CA ARG A 520 6.14 0.48 -36.77
C ARG A 520 6.41 1.18 -35.44
N VAL A 521 7.66 1.57 -35.21
CA VAL A 521 8.10 2.24 -33.97
C VAL A 521 8.70 3.60 -34.29
N PHE A 522 8.25 4.61 -33.56
CA PHE A 522 8.69 5.99 -33.61
C PHE A 522 9.20 6.41 -32.24
N ASN A 523 10.03 7.45 -32.16
CA ASN A 523 10.36 8.10 -30.89
C ASN A 523 9.27 9.12 -30.49
N GLY A 524 9.42 9.74 -29.32
CA GLY A 524 8.54 10.82 -28.81
C GLY A 524 8.41 12.06 -29.72
N ASP A 525 9.30 12.28 -30.68
CA ASP A 525 9.20 13.36 -31.68
C ASP A 525 8.46 12.93 -32.97
N GLY A 526 7.95 11.70 -33.02
CA GLY A 526 7.31 11.14 -34.21
C GLY A 526 8.29 10.77 -35.34
N VAL A 527 9.58 10.63 -35.03
CA VAL A 527 10.61 10.18 -35.97
C VAL A 527 10.64 8.66 -36.02
N LEU A 528 10.57 8.10 -37.23
CA LEU A 528 10.63 6.65 -37.46
C LEU A 528 12.00 6.08 -37.03
N ILE A 529 12.00 5.21 -36.02
CA ILE A 529 13.23 4.55 -35.53
C ILE A 529 13.27 3.06 -35.89
N ASN A 530 12.12 2.40 -36.08
CA ASN A 530 12.04 1.07 -36.66
C ASN A 530 11.04 1.06 -37.84
N PRO A 531 11.49 0.74 -39.08
CA PRO A 531 10.62 0.67 -40.27
C PRO A 531 9.53 -0.42 -40.19
N GLY A 532 9.62 -1.30 -39.19
CA GLY A 532 8.55 -2.18 -38.79
C GLY A 532 8.61 -3.57 -39.39
N PHE A 533 7.64 -4.39 -38.98
CA PHE A 533 7.49 -5.80 -39.37
C PHE A 533 6.01 -6.14 -39.54
N PHE A 534 5.72 -7.26 -40.22
CA PHE A 534 4.37 -7.81 -40.26
C PHE A 534 4.18 -8.81 -39.12
N ALA A 535 3.30 -8.50 -38.16
CA ALA A 535 3.05 -9.34 -36.99
C ALA A 535 2.32 -10.66 -37.35
N TYR A 536 1.56 -10.64 -38.43
CA TYR A 536 0.80 -11.77 -38.98
C TYR A 536 1.10 -11.93 -40.48
N ALA A 537 0.43 -12.87 -41.15
CA ALA A 537 0.66 -13.13 -42.57
C ALA A 537 0.54 -11.85 -43.42
N ASP A 538 1.51 -11.60 -44.31
CA ASP A 538 1.62 -10.36 -45.11
C ASP A 538 0.39 -10.00 -45.95
N LEU A 539 -0.46 -10.99 -46.28
CA LEU A 539 -1.70 -10.79 -47.05
C LEU A 539 -2.94 -10.58 -46.16
N PHE A 540 -2.82 -10.76 -44.85
CA PHE A 540 -3.87 -10.43 -43.90
C PHE A 540 -4.17 -8.93 -43.94
N ARG A 541 -5.45 -8.56 -43.85
CA ARG A 541 -5.90 -7.16 -43.96
C ARG A 541 -6.81 -6.74 -42.81
N GLY A 542 -6.75 -7.45 -41.68
CA GLY A 542 -7.54 -7.13 -40.50
C GLY A 542 -6.91 -6.09 -39.59
N GLY A 543 -5.69 -5.65 -39.90
CA GLY A 543 -4.91 -4.79 -39.02
C GLY A 543 -4.22 -5.55 -37.87
N VAL A 544 -3.73 -4.79 -36.91
CA VAL A 544 -3.03 -5.27 -35.71
C VAL A 544 -3.24 -4.29 -34.56
N ASN A 545 -3.73 -4.80 -33.43
CA ASN A 545 -3.79 -4.08 -32.15
C ASN A 545 -2.43 -4.22 -31.47
N VAL A 546 -1.96 -3.18 -30.77
CA VAL A 546 -0.61 -3.12 -30.19
C VAL A 546 -0.68 -2.69 -28.72
N ALA A 547 0.18 -3.25 -27.89
CA ALA A 547 0.43 -2.84 -26.51
C ALA A 547 1.92 -2.99 -26.17
N ILE A 548 2.37 -2.36 -25.10
CA ILE A 548 3.76 -2.38 -24.61
C ILE A 548 3.74 -2.76 -23.13
N GLY A 549 4.61 -3.66 -22.69
CA GLY A 549 4.81 -3.99 -21.27
C GLY A 549 5.93 -4.99 -21.02
N ASP A 550 6.44 -5.03 -19.79
CA ASP A 550 7.54 -5.92 -19.36
C ASP A 550 6.99 -7.27 -18.92
N LEU A 551 6.99 -8.24 -19.84
CA LEU A 551 6.42 -9.56 -19.59
C LEU A 551 7.42 -10.53 -18.94
N ASN A 552 8.60 -10.05 -18.51
CA ASN A 552 9.64 -10.90 -17.98
C ASN A 552 10.41 -10.34 -16.76
N GLY A 553 10.14 -9.10 -16.38
CA GLY A 553 10.69 -8.42 -15.21
C GLY A 553 12.16 -8.02 -15.37
N ASP A 554 12.65 -7.85 -16.61
CA ASP A 554 14.04 -7.43 -16.88
C ASP A 554 14.19 -5.91 -17.10
N GLY A 555 13.09 -5.16 -17.02
CA GLY A 555 13.03 -3.73 -17.27
C GLY A 555 13.04 -3.36 -18.75
N VAL A 556 13.02 -4.34 -19.67
CA VAL A 556 12.88 -4.10 -21.11
C VAL A 556 11.50 -4.56 -21.55
N LYS A 557 10.68 -3.64 -22.04
CA LYS A 557 9.31 -3.94 -22.45
C LYS A 557 9.28 -4.67 -23.80
N GLU A 558 8.27 -5.49 -23.95
CA GLU A 558 7.93 -6.16 -25.20
C GLU A 558 6.81 -5.43 -25.95
N ILE A 559 6.71 -5.69 -27.26
CA ILE A 559 5.57 -5.30 -28.10
C ILE A 559 4.62 -6.51 -28.18
N ILE A 560 3.42 -6.33 -27.64
CA ILE A 560 2.34 -7.32 -27.69
C ILE A 560 1.41 -6.95 -28.83
N THR A 561 0.99 -7.94 -29.61
CA THR A 561 0.11 -7.72 -30.75
C THR A 561 -1.10 -8.64 -30.72
N GLY A 562 -2.27 -8.10 -31.08
CA GLY A 562 -3.49 -8.85 -31.32
C GLY A 562 -3.91 -8.76 -32.79
N ALA A 563 -4.28 -9.88 -33.41
CA ALA A 563 -4.82 -9.85 -34.77
C ALA A 563 -6.20 -9.18 -34.78
N GLY A 564 -6.42 -8.24 -35.71
CA GLY A 564 -7.71 -7.54 -35.85
C GLY A 564 -8.79 -8.31 -36.62
N TYR A 565 -9.75 -7.59 -37.19
CA TYR A 565 -10.95 -8.13 -37.84
C TYR A 565 -10.65 -9.17 -38.94
N ASN A 566 -11.45 -10.24 -39.02
CA ASN A 566 -11.23 -11.45 -39.85
C ASN A 566 -9.99 -12.29 -39.48
N GLY A 567 -9.19 -11.87 -38.49
CA GLY A 567 -8.15 -12.68 -37.89
C GLY A 567 -8.72 -13.59 -36.79
N GLY A 568 -8.03 -14.69 -36.51
CA GLY A 568 -8.24 -15.40 -35.24
C GLY A 568 -7.87 -14.51 -34.05
N PRO A 569 -8.31 -14.82 -32.82
CA PRO A 569 -7.91 -14.10 -31.60
C PRO A 569 -6.46 -14.42 -31.21
N HIS A 570 -5.53 -14.34 -32.17
CA HIS A 570 -4.13 -14.68 -32.00
C HIS A 570 -3.41 -13.50 -31.35
N VAL A 571 -2.71 -13.78 -30.25
CA VAL A 571 -1.81 -12.86 -29.57
C VAL A 571 -0.36 -13.30 -29.82
N ARG A 572 0.54 -12.35 -30.09
CA ARG A 572 1.99 -12.59 -30.28
C ARG A 572 2.82 -11.52 -29.62
N VAL A 573 4.01 -11.93 -29.15
CA VAL A 573 4.96 -11.07 -28.43
C VAL A 573 6.24 -10.89 -29.24
N PHE A 574 6.70 -9.65 -29.36
CA PHE A 574 7.87 -9.25 -30.14
C PHE A 574 8.80 -8.36 -29.32
N LYS A 575 10.08 -8.39 -29.65
CA LYS A 575 11.01 -7.34 -29.25
C LYS A 575 10.79 -6.07 -30.09
N LYS A 576 11.32 -4.93 -29.64
CA LYS A 576 11.31 -3.66 -30.40
C LYS A 576 11.83 -3.80 -31.83
N ASP A 577 12.80 -4.67 -32.08
CA ASP A 577 13.38 -4.91 -33.41
C ASP A 577 12.49 -5.78 -34.33
N GLY A 578 11.36 -6.29 -33.84
CA GLY A 578 10.44 -7.17 -34.55
C GLY A 578 10.78 -8.65 -34.46
N THR A 579 11.77 -9.03 -33.63
CA THR A 579 12.06 -10.43 -33.34
C THR A 579 10.91 -11.04 -32.55
N LEU A 580 10.28 -12.06 -33.12
CA LEU A 580 9.23 -12.84 -32.46
C LEU A 580 9.82 -13.64 -31.29
N ILE A 581 9.23 -13.49 -30.10
CA ILE A 581 9.71 -14.16 -28.87
C ILE A 581 9.13 -15.58 -28.77
N ASN A 582 7.84 -15.75 -29.06
CA ASN A 582 7.14 -17.02 -28.98
C ASN A 582 6.14 -17.18 -30.17
N PRO A 583 5.63 -18.39 -30.49
CA PRO A 583 4.72 -18.57 -31.63
C PRO A 583 3.33 -17.91 -31.45
N GLY A 584 3.05 -17.35 -30.27
CA GLY A 584 1.76 -16.81 -29.85
C GLY A 584 0.75 -17.87 -29.44
N PHE A 585 -0.41 -17.41 -28.96
CA PHE A 585 -1.53 -18.24 -28.51
C PHE A 585 -2.88 -17.65 -28.96
N PHE A 586 -3.95 -18.45 -28.95
CA PHE A 586 -5.30 -17.95 -29.21
C PHE A 586 -6.00 -17.65 -27.88
N ALA A 587 -6.37 -16.38 -27.65
CA ALA A 587 -7.00 -15.93 -26.42
C ALA A 587 -8.48 -16.36 -26.28
N TYR A 588 -9.10 -16.74 -27.39
CA TYR A 588 -10.47 -17.26 -27.44
C TYR A 588 -10.54 -18.44 -28.42
N ASP A 589 -11.75 -18.88 -28.78
CA ASP A 589 -11.96 -19.93 -29.78
C ASP A 589 -11.13 -19.63 -31.04
N GLU A 590 -10.28 -20.57 -31.45
CA GLU A 590 -9.38 -20.41 -32.59
C GLU A 590 -10.12 -20.21 -33.91
N ASP A 591 -11.40 -20.57 -33.99
CA ASP A 591 -12.29 -20.34 -35.13
C ASP A 591 -13.04 -19.00 -35.07
N PHE A 592 -12.96 -18.27 -33.95
CA PHE A 592 -13.47 -16.90 -33.87
C PHE A 592 -12.71 -15.99 -34.85
N ARG A 593 -13.42 -15.06 -35.49
CA ARG A 593 -12.85 -14.19 -36.54
C ARG A 593 -13.04 -12.69 -36.27
N GLY A 594 -13.42 -12.32 -35.05
CA GLY A 594 -13.52 -10.92 -34.65
C GLY A 594 -12.18 -10.26 -34.32
N GLY A 595 -11.12 -11.06 -34.18
CA GLY A 595 -9.83 -10.58 -33.69
C GLY A 595 -9.77 -10.47 -32.16
N VAL A 596 -8.74 -9.81 -31.65
CA VAL A 596 -8.50 -9.63 -30.21
C VAL A 596 -7.84 -8.27 -29.93
N HIS A 597 -8.37 -7.55 -28.95
CA HIS A 597 -7.78 -6.37 -28.34
C HIS A 597 -6.83 -6.80 -27.21
N VAL A 598 -5.72 -6.09 -27.04
CA VAL A 598 -4.67 -6.41 -26.08
C VAL A 598 -4.31 -5.17 -25.29
N ALA A 599 -4.16 -5.32 -23.98
CA ALA A 599 -3.60 -4.35 -23.05
C ALA A 599 -2.67 -5.09 -22.09
N VAL A 600 -1.77 -4.37 -21.43
CA VAL A 600 -0.70 -4.97 -20.62
C VAL A 600 -0.44 -4.12 -19.38
N GLY A 601 -0.20 -4.78 -18.25
CA GLY A 601 0.21 -4.18 -16.97
C GLY A 601 0.17 -5.21 -15.84
N ASP A 602 0.84 -4.94 -14.73
CA ASP A 602 0.87 -5.81 -13.55
C ASP A 602 -0.46 -5.75 -12.79
N VAL A 603 -1.33 -6.76 -12.99
CA VAL A 603 -2.66 -6.82 -12.37
C VAL A 603 -2.72 -7.77 -11.17
N ASP A 604 -1.60 -8.42 -10.81
CA ASP A 604 -1.52 -9.33 -9.66
C ASP A 604 -0.40 -9.03 -8.66
N GLY A 605 0.37 -7.97 -8.91
CA GLY A 605 1.36 -7.39 -8.00
C GLY A 605 2.66 -8.19 -7.91
N ASP A 606 2.98 -9.02 -8.91
CA ASP A 606 4.21 -9.82 -8.91
C ASP A 606 5.42 -9.10 -9.52
N GLY A 607 5.23 -7.87 -10.00
CA GLY A 607 6.24 -7.04 -10.66
C GLY A 607 6.48 -7.41 -12.12
N ILE A 608 5.64 -8.27 -12.71
CA ILE A 608 5.68 -8.68 -14.11
C ILE A 608 4.34 -8.33 -14.76
N ASP A 609 4.39 -7.66 -15.90
CA ASP A 609 3.15 -7.29 -16.57
C ASP A 609 2.39 -8.51 -17.13
N ASP A 610 1.07 -8.45 -17.05
CA ASP A 610 0.15 -9.44 -17.61
C ASP A 610 -0.50 -9.00 -18.91
N ILE A 611 -0.84 -9.97 -19.76
CA ILE A 611 -1.58 -9.72 -21.00
C ILE A 611 -3.08 -9.82 -20.73
N VAL A 612 -3.77 -8.69 -20.83
CA VAL A 612 -5.23 -8.62 -20.76
C VAL A 612 -5.81 -8.53 -22.16
N THR A 613 -6.84 -9.34 -22.43
CA THR A 613 -7.45 -9.46 -23.74
C THR A 613 -8.96 -9.24 -23.69
N GLY A 614 -9.50 -8.67 -24.77
CA GLY A 614 -10.92 -8.59 -25.07
C GLY A 614 -11.19 -9.07 -26.50
N PRO A 615 -12.24 -9.86 -26.78
CA PRO A 615 -12.49 -10.29 -28.14
C PRO A 615 -13.05 -9.11 -28.96
N GLY A 616 -12.69 -9.04 -30.23
CA GLY A 616 -13.24 -8.03 -31.14
C GLY A 616 -14.72 -8.29 -31.50
N LEU A 617 -15.20 -7.59 -32.54
CA LEU A 617 -16.59 -7.63 -33.00
C LEU A 617 -17.12 -9.07 -33.19
N GLY A 618 -18.28 -9.36 -32.62
CA GLY A 618 -18.92 -10.68 -32.63
C GLY A 618 -18.61 -11.54 -31.40
N GLY A 619 -17.66 -11.12 -30.55
CA GLY A 619 -17.35 -11.76 -29.28
C GLY A 619 -18.23 -11.24 -28.15
N SER A 620 -18.45 -12.05 -27.11
CA SER A 620 -19.01 -11.58 -25.85
C SER A 620 -17.99 -10.71 -25.10
N PRO A 621 -18.38 -9.72 -24.30
CA PRO A 621 -17.47 -8.82 -23.59
C PRO A 621 -16.79 -9.49 -22.39
N LEU A 622 -15.99 -10.52 -22.67
CA LEU A 622 -15.27 -11.37 -21.72
C LEU A 622 -13.79 -10.95 -21.70
N ALA A 623 -13.34 -10.36 -20.59
CA ALA A 623 -11.93 -10.12 -20.37
C ALA A 623 -11.23 -11.43 -20.00
N ARG A 624 -9.99 -11.60 -20.47
CA ARG A 624 -9.10 -12.70 -20.06
C ARG A 624 -7.70 -12.20 -19.82
N VAL A 625 -7.10 -12.65 -18.72
CA VAL A 625 -5.75 -12.30 -18.28
C VAL A 625 -4.83 -13.50 -18.48
N TYR A 626 -3.65 -13.27 -19.03
CA TYR A 626 -2.67 -14.29 -19.33
C TYR A 626 -1.28 -13.86 -18.89
N ASP A 627 -0.46 -14.84 -18.51
CA ASP A 627 0.98 -14.63 -18.49
C ASP A 627 1.55 -14.55 -19.93
N ARG A 628 2.85 -14.26 -20.03
CA ARG A 628 3.57 -14.15 -21.30
C ARG A 628 3.55 -15.40 -22.19
N ASP A 629 3.36 -16.57 -21.59
CA ASP A 629 3.37 -17.87 -22.27
C ASP A 629 1.95 -18.28 -22.71
N GLY A 630 0.93 -17.48 -22.36
CA GLY A 630 -0.47 -17.70 -22.70
C GLY A 630 -1.20 -18.60 -21.70
N ASN A 631 -0.70 -18.76 -20.48
CA ASN A 631 -1.43 -19.44 -19.41
C ASN A 631 -2.46 -18.48 -18.81
N LEU A 632 -3.71 -18.92 -18.71
CA LEU A 632 -4.82 -18.11 -18.19
C LEU A 632 -4.68 -17.89 -16.68
N LYS A 633 -4.67 -16.62 -16.24
CA LYS A 633 -4.69 -16.19 -14.84
C LYS A 633 -6.11 -15.88 -14.35
N GLY A 634 -6.94 -15.23 -15.19
CA GLY A 634 -8.30 -14.83 -14.83
C GLY A 634 -9.23 -14.64 -16.03
N GLU A 635 -10.55 -14.76 -15.81
CA GLU A 635 -11.57 -14.42 -16.82
C GLU A 635 -12.88 -13.93 -16.17
N PHE A 636 -13.49 -12.87 -16.74
CA PHE A 636 -14.76 -12.33 -16.26
C PHE A 636 -15.49 -11.50 -17.32
N SER A 637 -16.82 -11.35 -17.18
CA SER A 637 -17.63 -10.53 -18.09
C SER A 637 -17.66 -9.08 -17.63
N VAL A 638 -17.23 -8.16 -18.49
CA VAL A 638 -17.17 -6.72 -18.22
C VAL A 638 -18.54 -6.06 -18.43
N PHE A 639 -19.23 -6.41 -19.51
CA PHE A 639 -20.55 -5.89 -19.86
C PHE A 639 -21.58 -7.03 -19.94
N ASP A 640 -22.80 -6.73 -20.41
CA ASP A 640 -23.82 -7.75 -20.62
C ASP A 640 -23.27 -8.86 -21.53
N SER A 641 -23.16 -10.08 -20.98
CA SER A 641 -22.64 -11.26 -21.67
C SER A 641 -23.39 -11.63 -22.97
N THR A 642 -24.58 -11.05 -23.21
CA THR A 642 -25.35 -11.22 -24.45
C THR A 642 -24.96 -10.23 -25.55
N SER A 643 -24.26 -9.13 -25.25
CA SER A 643 -23.69 -8.24 -26.26
C SER A 643 -22.68 -8.97 -27.13
N ARG A 644 -22.58 -8.55 -28.39
CA ARG A 644 -21.64 -9.07 -29.38
C ARG A 644 -20.83 -7.96 -30.03
N ASP A 645 -20.71 -6.82 -29.34
CA ASP A 645 -19.99 -5.65 -29.84
C ASP A 645 -18.47 -5.80 -29.66
N GLY A 646 -18.02 -6.84 -28.94
CA GLY A 646 -16.64 -7.04 -28.53
C GLY A 646 -16.33 -6.38 -27.19
N LEU A 647 -15.05 -6.29 -26.87
CA LEU A 647 -14.53 -5.60 -25.69
C LEU A 647 -13.18 -4.98 -26.03
N GLU A 648 -13.12 -3.66 -25.94
CA GLU A 648 -11.85 -2.93 -25.83
C GLU A 648 -11.41 -2.99 -24.36
N VAL A 649 -10.14 -3.32 -24.15
CA VAL A 649 -9.53 -3.43 -22.82
C VAL A 649 -8.37 -2.45 -22.70
N VAL A 650 -8.24 -1.88 -21.51
CA VAL A 650 -7.14 -1.02 -21.10
C VAL A 650 -6.67 -1.51 -19.73
N VAL A 651 -5.38 -1.36 -19.46
CA VAL A 651 -4.78 -1.70 -18.16
C VAL A 651 -4.00 -0.47 -17.71
N SER A 652 -4.27 0.00 -16.50
CA SER A 652 -3.61 1.14 -15.88
C SER A 652 -3.82 1.07 -14.39
N ASP A 653 -2.79 1.39 -13.62
CA ASP A 653 -2.95 1.82 -12.23
C ASP A 653 -3.72 3.14 -12.23
N ILE A 654 -5.02 3.06 -11.95
CA ILE A 654 -5.94 4.19 -12.11
C ILE A 654 -6.28 4.86 -10.79
N ASP A 655 -5.97 4.19 -9.68
CA ASP A 655 -6.20 4.70 -8.34
C ASP A 655 -4.94 4.89 -7.50
N GLY A 656 -3.77 4.59 -8.06
CA GLY A 656 -2.45 4.89 -7.52
C GLY A 656 -1.96 3.87 -6.50
N ASP A 657 -2.64 2.73 -6.34
CA ASP A 657 -2.30 1.73 -5.32
C ASP A 657 -1.08 0.86 -5.67
N GLY A 658 -0.53 1.05 -6.88
CA GLY A 658 0.62 0.32 -7.41
C GLY A 658 0.25 -1.00 -8.11
N LEU A 659 -1.01 -1.41 -8.09
CA LEU A 659 -1.57 -2.46 -8.92
C LEU A 659 -2.28 -1.83 -10.12
N SER A 660 -2.24 -2.51 -11.27
CA SER A 660 -2.99 -2.04 -12.43
C SER A 660 -4.42 -2.58 -12.45
N GLU A 661 -5.39 -1.71 -12.70
CA GLU A 661 -6.78 -2.12 -12.90
C GLU A 661 -7.04 -2.56 -14.33
N ILE A 662 -7.94 -3.52 -14.47
CA ILE A 662 -8.49 -3.94 -15.75
C ILE A 662 -9.68 -3.06 -16.08
N ILE A 663 -9.55 -2.27 -17.14
CA ILE A 663 -10.56 -1.31 -17.57
C ILE A 663 -11.19 -1.80 -18.87
N GLY A 664 -12.49 -2.08 -18.83
CA GLY A 664 -13.24 -2.41 -20.03
C GLY A 664 -14.00 -1.20 -20.57
N LEU A 665 -13.88 -0.95 -21.87
CA LEU A 665 -14.49 0.21 -22.53
C LEU A 665 -15.71 -0.19 -23.36
N SER A 666 -16.75 0.66 -23.35
CA SER A 666 -17.90 0.48 -24.22
C SER A 666 -17.54 0.69 -25.68
N ALA A 667 -18.12 -0.14 -26.57
CA ALA A 667 -18.02 0.04 -28.01
C ALA A 667 -18.75 1.29 -28.50
N ASP A 668 -19.84 1.67 -27.85
CA ASP A 668 -20.50 2.94 -28.09
C ASP A 668 -19.68 4.08 -27.48
N VAL A 669 -19.46 5.11 -28.29
CA VAL A 669 -18.66 6.27 -27.91
C VAL A 669 -19.55 7.49 -27.80
N PHE A 670 -19.45 8.21 -26.69
CA PHE A 670 -20.05 9.51 -26.54
C PHE A 670 -19.23 10.56 -27.31
N THR A 671 -19.87 11.19 -28.30
CA THR A 671 -19.29 12.34 -29.00
C THR A 671 -20.00 13.61 -28.57
N LEU A 672 -19.34 14.46 -27.78
CA LEU A 672 -19.77 15.87 -27.66
C LEU A 672 -19.58 16.52 -29.03
N SER A 673 -20.68 16.71 -29.75
CA SER A 673 -20.68 17.47 -31.00
C SER A 673 -20.43 18.94 -30.68
N ILE A 674 -19.16 19.35 -30.67
CA ILE A 674 -18.75 20.76 -30.72
C ILE A 674 -18.23 21.16 -32.11
N TYR A 675 -18.86 20.62 -33.16
CA TYR A 675 -18.86 21.19 -34.51
C TYR A 675 -20.27 21.53 -34.96
#